data_AF-A0A6A6YA64-F1
#
_entry.id   AF-A0A6A6YA64-F1
#
_cell.length_a   1.000
_cell.length_b   1.000
_cell.length_c   1.000
_cell.angle_alpha   90.00
_cell.angle_beta   90.00
_cell.angle_gamma   90.00
#
_symmetry.space_group_name_H-M   'P 1'
#
loop_
_entity.id
_entity.type
_entity.pdbx_description
1 polymer ?
#
loop_
_entity_poly.entity_id
_entity_poly.type
_entity_poly.pdbx_seq_one_letter_code
_entity_poly.pdbx_strand_id
1 'polypeptide(L)'
;MSQTTQEKPRDPTLHLIAARRGAATILRAGQTIKVINTSGHQVVDTWAFALPSSSLPTVDAPIFPAALSAPATSYSVAANTAAAAPEYMSMSHTRASLLKLTPELGDTLRSQKRAPMLTLVEDTSAGVHDTLIAACDRWRYSELGVTTYHESCTDNCWDALEKLALSLPKNTDAEKEVVDGLLGLQARWGGRVPDPFNLFMNIPVTEEGEGAKRGVSFEAPLTKEGDYVALWAERDLAVVMSSCPQDVLSINGGKPMDAHFQIIDIPKAYYITGLIKGHHIYMNSVYRPPLRGKQGCWTCRLRKKKCDEGRPHCSTCESLSITCYGYGPKPDWMDNGEKERAISKSIKDIVKYTSRRKRTTQLPKEHEPIVLAPKSSSASVENTSSNSGSSRMHESTPPSDHGSLHQDIRTNEAHALYNGSDLIFYIPADESTLLMHFLDEIFPLQYPMYKPGILDGGRGWLLALTLRTKSLYYAALATSAHHRRMIMQTKMSHVCRALEVQQAQHLENCLKLVNEFAQVSCPYNGLGVTHTVIQLGYYELFAGDGNAWKAHFRAAMNMYQQGYKENLCGYALTEESRKILLEDRHISEIDPLVAEEVRNHRFLGGSLFWLDITSSITAGTAPYLQSYHFRIITPDSQIRLDQVMGCKNWVMLQIGRIAALHENWTHALEQGNGDCAGFQHTVSDISKEIQLYSLTQATLDEFSISEGLSPTTFNTVPYYSTLITNMFACTASLYLHLITYGFHKLELVDTIFSEAMRMLHTHIPAQLLPALVAPLYVIGCVAKQEDQQYFRSAFSSPPLVDPLLKHRERILPILEEIWRGRQVTTDFTWKDCLELTKDVLLF
;
A
#
# COMPACT_ATOMS: atom_id res chain seq x y z
N MET A 1 55.18 -53.30 -12.66
CA MET A 1 55.18 -52.19 -11.69
C MET A 1 55.28 -50.90 -12.48
N SER A 2 54.19 -50.13 -12.55
CA SER A 2 54.16 -48.79 -13.14
C SER A 2 53.46 -47.89 -12.13
N GLN A 3 54.20 -46.89 -11.64
CA GLN A 3 53.78 -45.91 -10.65
C GLN A 3 52.77 -44.96 -11.30
N THR A 4 51.54 -44.94 -10.79
CA THR A 4 50.61 -43.83 -11.01
C THR A 4 50.87 -42.80 -9.93
N THR A 5 51.46 -41.69 -10.33
CA THR A 5 51.69 -40.48 -9.54
C THR A 5 50.37 -39.98 -8.94
N GLN A 6 50.27 -39.98 -7.60
CA GLN A 6 49.27 -39.20 -6.88
C GLN A 6 49.56 -37.71 -7.13
N GLU A 7 48.76 -37.06 -7.97
CA GLU A 7 48.74 -35.60 -8.05
C GLU A 7 48.31 -35.04 -6.69
N LYS A 8 49.19 -34.22 -6.10
CA LYS A 8 48.88 -33.37 -4.95
C LYS A 8 47.67 -32.48 -5.32
N PRO A 9 46.66 -32.31 -4.45
CA PRO A 9 45.60 -31.33 -4.70
C PRO A 9 46.26 -29.95 -4.92
N ARG A 10 45.96 -29.31 -6.05
CA ARG A 10 46.43 -27.94 -6.32
C ARG A 10 45.87 -27.04 -5.22
N ASP A 11 46.72 -26.20 -4.63
CA ASP A 11 46.25 -25.18 -3.69
C ASP A 11 45.20 -24.30 -4.40
N PRO A 12 44.04 -24.04 -3.76
CA PRO A 12 42.98 -23.26 -4.39
C PRO A 12 43.47 -21.85 -4.72
N THR A 13 43.27 -21.45 -5.97
CA THR A 13 43.71 -20.14 -6.49
C THR A 13 43.13 -19.02 -5.64
N LEU A 14 44.00 -18.14 -5.14
CA LEU A 14 43.63 -16.94 -4.41
C LEU A 14 43.28 -15.82 -5.41
N HIS A 15 42.07 -15.29 -5.34
CA HIS A 15 41.58 -14.23 -6.21
C HIS A 15 41.47 -12.91 -5.45
N LEU A 16 41.89 -11.82 -6.09
CA LEU A 16 41.88 -10.47 -5.52
C LEU A 16 40.51 -9.81 -5.67
N ILE A 17 40.03 -9.19 -4.58
CA ILE A 17 38.95 -8.20 -4.56
C ILE A 17 39.61 -6.85 -4.24
N ALA A 18 40.02 -6.15 -5.29
CA ALA A 18 40.80 -4.92 -5.15
C ALA A 18 40.03 -3.87 -4.34
N ALA A 19 40.75 -3.08 -3.55
CA ALA A 19 40.19 -2.00 -2.76
C ALA A 19 39.28 -1.12 -3.63
N ARG A 20 38.10 -0.78 -3.10
CA ARG A 20 37.09 0.06 -3.77
C ARG A 20 36.49 -0.55 -5.05
N ARG A 21 36.72 -1.83 -5.34
CA ARG A 21 36.21 -2.51 -6.55
C ARG A 21 35.42 -3.77 -6.20
N GLY A 22 34.63 -4.22 -7.16
CA GLY A 22 33.92 -5.49 -7.12
C GLY A 22 34.67 -6.62 -7.82
N ALA A 23 34.41 -7.85 -7.38
CA ALA A 23 34.77 -9.09 -8.06
C ALA A 23 33.57 -10.03 -8.05
N ALA A 24 33.39 -10.81 -9.12
CA ALA A 24 32.31 -11.78 -9.23
C ALA A 24 32.82 -13.11 -9.79
N THR A 25 32.16 -14.20 -9.42
CA THR A 25 32.48 -15.55 -9.89
C THR A 25 31.24 -16.43 -9.97
N ILE A 26 31.32 -17.49 -10.78
CA ILE A 26 30.34 -18.57 -10.76
C ILE A 26 30.71 -19.55 -9.65
N LEU A 27 29.73 -19.88 -8.82
CA LEU A 27 29.84 -20.87 -7.75
C LEU A 27 28.79 -21.95 -7.99
N ARG A 28 29.23 -23.17 -8.29
CA ARG A 28 28.33 -24.30 -8.57
C ARG A 28 27.80 -24.92 -7.27
N ALA A 29 26.64 -25.54 -7.36
CA ALA A 29 26.05 -26.30 -6.26
C ALA A 29 27.08 -27.30 -5.69
N GLY A 30 27.25 -27.30 -4.37
CA GLY A 30 28.24 -28.15 -3.71
C GLY A 30 29.62 -27.52 -3.49
N GLN A 31 29.96 -26.43 -4.19
CA GLN A 31 31.21 -25.71 -3.98
C GLN A 31 31.12 -24.77 -2.77
N THR A 32 32.27 -24.38 -2.22
CA THR A 32 32.35 -23.39 -1.14
C THR A 32 33.17 -22.19 -1.62
N ILE A 33 32.71 -20.98 -1.34
CA ILE A 33 33.49 -19.75 -1.49
C ILE A 33 34.00 -19.29 -0.12
N LYS A 34 35.29 -19.07 -0.01
CA LYS A 34 35.97 -18.55 1.18
C LYS A 34 36.36 -17.10 0.92
N VAL A 35 35.77 -16.15 1.64
CA VAL A 35 36.06 -14.71 1.56
C VAL A 35 36.97 -14.33 2.73
N ILE A 36 38.12 -13.73 2.42
CA ILE A 36 39.25 -13.53 3.35
C ILE A 36 39.51 -12.04 3.50
N ASN A 37 39.46 -11.56 4.75
CA ASN A 37 39.84 -10.22 5.15
C ASN A 37 41.35 -10.14 5.36
N THR A 38 42.10 -9.97 4.28
CA THR A 38 43.56 -9.95 4.31
C THR A 38 44.18 -8.76 5.05
N SER A 39 43.40 -7.71 5.34
CA SER A 39 43.86 -6.55 6.12
C SER A 39 43.34 -6.56 7.56
N GLY A 40 42.35 -7.39 7.86
CA GLY A 40 41.63 -7.44 9.13
C GLY A 40 40.63 -6.32 9.35
N HIS A 41 40.55 -5.33 8.46
CA HIS A 41 39.67 -4.16 8.65
C HIS A 41 38.70 -3.97 7.49
N GLN A 42 38.80 -4.72 6.39
CA GLN A 42 37.95 -4.52 5.22
C GLN A 42 36.55 -5.14 5.39
N VAL A 43 35.50 -4.38 5.14
CA VAL A 43 34.12 -4.87 4.97
C VAL A 43 33.91 -5.32 3.53
N VAL A 44 33.23 -6.45 3.35
CA VAL A 44 32.96 -7.01 2.02
C VAL A 44 31.46 -7.22 1.84
N ASP A 45 30.82 -6.32 1.08
CA ASP A 45 29.43 -6.46 0.68
C ASP A 45 29.32 -7.64 -0.28
N THR A 46 28.45 -8.60 0.05
CA THR A 46 28.36 -9.87 -0.68
C THR A 46 26.93 -10.15 -1.15
N TRP A 47 26.79 -10.50 -2.43
CA TRP A 47 25.52 -10.89 -3.07
C TRP A 47 25.63 -12.25 -3.74
N ALA A 48 24.49 -12.89 -3.97
CA ALA A 48 24.39 -14.07 -4.81
C ALA A 48 23.11 -14.05 -5.66
N PHE A 49 23.26 -14.33 -6.95
CA PHE A 49 22.18 -14.41 -7.93
C PHE A 49 22.08 -15.85 -8.43
N ALA A 50 20.88 -16.43 -8.47
CA ALA A 50 20.70 -17.80 -8.91
C ALA A 50 20.84 -17.89 -10.44
N LEU A 51 21.61 -18.88 -10.91
CA LEU A 51 21.73 -19.16 -12.33
C LEU A 51 20.57 -20.04 -12.82
N PRO A 52 20.15 -19.91 -14.09
CA PRO A 52 19.28 -20.90 -14.73
C PRO A 52 19.94 -22.28 -14.66
N SER A 53 19.32 -23.23 -13.96
CA SER A 53 19.85 -24.59 -13.87
C SER A 53 19.56 -25.33 -15.18
N SER A 54 20.60 -25.84 -15.86
CA SER A 54 20.48 -26.73 -17.03
C SER A 54 19.88 -28.11 -16.72
N SER A 55 19.42 -28.33 -15.49
CA SER A 55 18.81 -29.57 -14.99
C SER A 55 17.49 -29.33 -14.27
N LEU A 56 16.56 -28.59 -14.91
CA LEU A 56 15.14 -28.69 -14.58
C LEU A 56 14.37 -29.04 -15.86
N PRO A 57 13.63 -30.16 -15.89
CA PRO A 57 12.76 -30.48 -17.02
C PRO A 57 11.74 -29.37 -17.22
N THR A 58 11.34 -29.19 -18.47
CA THR A 58 10.17 -28.43 -18.93
C THR A 58 9.02 -28.43 -17.91
N VAL A 59 8.68 -27.21 -17.45
CA VAL A 59 7.53 -26.84 -16.60
C VAL A 59 7.61 -27.41 -15.17
N ASP A 60 7.34 -26.56 -14.18
CA ASP A 60 7.41 -26.79 -12.73
C ASP A 60 8.81 -26.74 -12.11
N ALA A 61 9.40 -25.53 -12.03
CA ALA A 61 10.43 -25.30 -11.02
C ALA A 61 9.77 -25.40 -9.63
N PRO A 62 10.13 -26.39 -8.79
CA PRO A 62 9.53 -26.53 -7.48
C PRO A 62 10.02 -25.38 -6.60
N ILE A 63 9.18 -24.36 -6.45
CA ILE A 63 9.28 -23.35 -5.40
C ILE A 63 9.26 -24.14 -4.08
N PHE A 64 10.39 -24.28 -3.41
CA PHE A 64 10.41 -24.96 -2.12
C PHE A 64 10.08 -23.95 -1.00
N PRO A 65 9.08 -24.20 -0.14
CA PRO A 65 8.14 -25.32 -0.17
C PRO A 65 6.94 -24.98 -1.06
N ALA A 66 6.48 -25.99 -1.81
CA ALA A 66 5.45 -25.90 -2.84
C ALA A 66 4.38 -24.84 -2.53
N ALA A 67 4.31 -23.79 -3.36
CA ALA A 67 3.07 -23.05 -3.52
C ALA A 67 2.02 -24.07 -4.00
N LEU A 68 1.26 -24.57 -3.03
CA LEU A 68 0.12 -25.47 -3.11
C LEU A 68 -0.44 -25.61 -4.53
N SER A 69 -0.21 -26.76 -5.19
CA SER A 69 -1.05 -27.47 -6.19
C SER A 69 -1.96 -26.71 -7.18
N ALA A 70 -1.86 -25.39 -7.26
CA ALA A 70 -2.75 -24.51 -8.00
C ALA A 70 -2.07 -24.17 -9.33
N PRO A 71 -2.77 -24.34 -10.46
CA PRO A 71 -2.19 -24.05 -11.76
C PRO A 71 -1.77 -22.58 -11.84
N ALA A 72 -0.77 -22.25 -12.66
CA ALA A 72 -0.33 -20.86 -12.86
C ALA A 72 -1.49 -19.91 -13.24
N THR A 73 -2.55 -20.44 -13.85
CA THR A 73 -3.80 -19.72 -14.16
C THR A 73 -4.57 -19.25 -12.93
N SER A 74 -4.30 -19.81 -11.74
CA SER A 74 -4.88 -19.37 -10.47
C SER A 74 -4.28 -18.07 -9.95
N TYR A 75 -3.14 -17.65 -10.49
CA TYR A 75 -2.49 -16.38 -10.17
C TYR A 75 -2.63 -15.41 -11.35
N SER A 76 -2.75 -14.12 -11.04
CA SER A 76 -2.78 -13.10 -12.08
C SER A 76 -1.49 -13.11 -12.89
N VAL A 77 -1.53 -12.59 -14.12
CA VAL A 77 -0.32 -12.40 -14.93
C VAL A 77 0.72 -11.57 -14.15
N ALA A 78 0.29 -10.55 -13.42
CA ALA A 78 1.20 -9.76 -12.58
C ALA A 78 1.87 -10.58 -11.47
N ALA A 79 1.12 -11.44 -10.78
CA ALA A 79 1.65 -12.30 -9.72
C ALA A 79 2.59 -13.37 -10.29
N ASN A 80 2.26 -13.97 -11.44
CA ASN A 80 3.13 -14.91 -12.15
C ASN A 80 4.41 -14.23 -12.66
N THR A 81 4.31 -13.01 -13.19
CA THR A 81 5.46 -12.21 -13.61
C THR A 81 6.37 -11.87 -12.42
N ALA A 82 5.78 -11.52 -11.27
CA ALA A 82 6.54 -11.30 -10.03
C ALA A 82 7.22 -12.61 -9.54
N ALA A 83 6.53 -13.75 -9.64
CA ALA A 83 7.09 -15.06 -9.33
C ALA A 83 8.21 -15.47 -10.31
N ALA A 84 8.17 -14.99 -11.56
CA ALA A 84 9.19 -15.20 -12.59
C ALA A 84 10.39 -14.23 -12.50
N ALA A 85 10.40 -13.30 -11.53
CA ALA A 85 11.52 -12.39 -11.34
C ALA A 85 12.83 -13.13 -11.05
N PRO A 86 14.01 -12.57 -11.44
CA PRO A 86 15.31 -13.18 -11.17
C PRO A 86 15.51 -13.46 -9.69
N GLU A 87 16.08 -14.61 -9.35
CA GLU A 87 16.23 -15.05 -7.97
C GLU A 87 17.58 -14.62 -7.38
N TYR A 88 17.55 -14.09 -6.16
CA TYR A 88 18.70 -13.47 -5.51
C TYR A 88 18.67 -13.67 -3.99
N MET A 89 19.84 -13.67 -3.37
CA MET A 89 19.99 -13.77 -1.92
C MET A 89 19.42 -12.52 -1.24
N SER A 90 18.48 -12.71 -0.31
CA SER A 90 17.73 -11.62 0.32
C SER A 90 17.87 -11.66 1.83
N MET A 91 18.44 -10.58 2.39
CA MET A 91 18.68 -10.48 3.83
C MET A 91 17.39 -10.38 4.64
N SER A 92 16.38 -9.65 4.16
CA SER A 92 15.07 -9.57 4.84
C SER A 92 14.38 -10.94 4.94
N HIS A 93 14.41 -11.74 3.86
CA HIS A 93 13.85 -13.09 3.86
C HIS A 93 14.67 -14.06 4.71
N THR A 94 16.00 -13.89 4.72
CA THR A 94 16.91 -14.64 5.58
C THR A 94 16.63 -14.38 7.05
N ARG A 95 16.57 -13.11 7.48
CA ARG A 95 16.22 -12.73 8.86
C ARG A 95 14.86 -13.30 9.29
N ALA A 96 13.85 -13.19 8.41
CA ALA A 96 12.52 -13.72 8.69
C ALA A 96 12.50 -15.26 8.81
N SER A 97 13.40 -15.95 8.09
CA SER A 97 13.48 -17.41 8.11
C SER A 97 14.29 -17.95 9.29
N LEU A 98 15.37 -17.26 9.66
CA LEU A 98 16.25 -17.65 10.78
C LEU A 98 15.75 -17.11 12.12
N LEU A 99 14.96 -16.05 12.12
CA LEU A 99 14.60 -15.24 13.30
C LEU A 99 15.84 -14.69 14.03
N LYS A 100 16.88 -14.36 13.25
CA LYS A 100 18.16 -13.79 13.70
C LYS A 100 18.50 -12.55 12.88
N LEU A 101 19.18 -11.58 13.49
CA LEU A 101 19.73 -10.41 12.78
C LEU A 101 21.04 -10.75 12.04
N THR A 102 21.86 -11.60 12.65
CA THR A 102 23.15 -12.05 12.11
C THR A 102 23.12 -13.58 11.99
N PRO A 103 23.46 -14.16 10.81
CA PRO A 103 23.58 -15.61 10.62
C PRO A 103 24.69 -16.22 11.50
N GLU A 104 24.49 -17.45 11.96
CA GLU A 104 25.48 -18.24 12.70
C GLU A 104 25.93 -19.47 11.89
N LEU A 105 26.99 -20.14 12.33
CA LEU A 105 27.48 -21.38 11.71
C LEU A 105 26.34 -22.40 11.54
N GLY A 106 26.19 -22.88 10.31
CA GLY A 106 25.14 -23.82 9.89
C GLY A 106 23.87 -23.17 9.35
N ASP A 107 23.70 -21.85 9.50
CA ASP A 107 22.53 -21.14 8.97
C ASP A 107 22.59 -20.98 7.44
N THR A 108 21.44 -21.15 6.79
CA THR A 108 21.29 -21.01 5.34
C THR A 108 20.64 -19.67 4.99
N LEU A 109 21.40 -18.84 4.26
CA LEU A 109 20.94 -17.61 3.62
C LEU A 109 19.94 -17.96 2.50
N ARG A 110 18.85 -17.18 2.44
CA ARG A 110 17.68 -17.48 1.60
C ARG A 110 17.53 -16.49 0.47
N SER A 111 16.92 -16.93 -0.61
CA SER A 111 16.50 -16.06 -1.69
C SER A 111 15.26 -15.24 -1.32
N GLN A 112 14.89 -14.27 -2.16
CA GLN A 112 13.60 -13.59 -2.04
C GLN A 112 12.40 -14.54 -2.23
N LYS A 113 12.62 -15.71 -2.86
CA LYS A 113 11.64 -16.80 -2.98
C LYS A 113 11.77 -17.82 -1.83
N ARG A 114 12.54 -17.50 -0.79
CA ARG A 114 12.82 -18.34 0.39
C ARG A 114 13.58 -19.64 0.10
N ALA A 115 14.12 -19.79 -1.11
CA ALA A 115 14.94 -20.94 -1.46
C ALA A 115 16.33 -20.86 -0.79
N PRO A 116 16.94 -22.01 -0.45
CA PRO A 116 18.35 -22.06 -0.04
C PRO A 116 19.28 -21.44 -1.11
N MET A 117 20.23 -20.60 -0.69
CA MET A 117 21.24 -19.99 -1.57
C MET A 117 22.65 -20.38 -1.12
N LEU A 118 23.07 -19.86 0.04
CA LEU A 118 24.40 -20.07 0.62
C LEU A 118 24.23 -20.49 2.08
N THR A 119 25.04 -21.43 2.56
CA THR A 119 25.09 -21.81 3.98
C THR A 119 26.42 -21.40 4.59
N LEU A 120 26.37 -20.72 5.73
CA LEU A 120 27.56 -20.35 6.49
C LEU A 120 28.17 -21.61 7.11
N VAL A 121 29.32 -22.06 6.61
CA VAL A 121 29.96 -23.32 7.05
C VAL A 121 31.21 -23.10 7.90
N GLU A 122 31.83 -21.93 7.79
CA GLU A 122 32.97 -21.54 8.62
C GLU A 122 33.02 -20.02 8.76
N ASP A 123 33.45 -19.56 9.93
CA ASP A 123 33.71 -18.16 10.24
C ASP A 123 34.78 -18.12 11.33
N THR A 124 35.94 -17.56 11.01
CA THR A 124 37.05 -17.44 11.97
C THR A 124 37.02 -16.12 12.74
N SER A 125 36.14 -15.20 12.35
CA SER A 125 35.98 -13.91 13.00
C SER A 125 35.19 -14.02 14.31
N ALA A 126 34.84 -12.88 14.90
CA ALA A 126 33.99 -12.82 16.08
C ALA A 126 32.50 -13.11 15.81
N GLY A 127 32.10 -13.46 14.57
CA GLY A 127 30.70 -13.64 14.20
C GLY A 127 29.95 -12.33 13.97
N VAL A 128 30.67 -11.23 13.73
CA VAL A 128 30.09 -9.89 13.59
C VAL A 128 29.99 -9.52 12.12
N HIS A 129 28.77 -9.62 11.60
CA HIS A 129 28.40 -9.29 10.23
C HIS A 129 27.04 -8.58 10.23
N ASP A 130 26.83 -7.71 9.25
CA ASP A 130 25.58 -6.97 9.13
C ASP A 130 24.68 -7.52 8.00
N THR A 131 23.38 -7.45 8.22
CA THR A 131 22.36 -7.76 7.21
C THR A 131 21.34 -6.61 7.04
N LEU A 132 21.47 -5.52 7.81
CA LEU A 132 20.47 -4.45 7.91
C LEU A 132 20.76 -3.28 6.97
N ILE A 133 22.04 -2.97 6.74
CA ILE A 133 22.45 -1.77 6.04
C ILE A 133 22.55 -2.04 4.55
N ALA A 134 21.90 -1.19 3.76
CA ALA A 134 22.00 -1.21 2.31
C ALA A 134 23.45 -0.98 1.86
N ALA A 135 23.78 -1.47 0.66
CA ALA A 135 25.06 -1.19 0.03
C ALA A 135 25.28 0.32 -0.12
N CYS A 136 26.52 0.80 0.08
CA CYS A 136 26.77 2.22 -0.19
C CYS A 136 26.53 2.55 -1.67
N ASP A 137 26.08 3.77 -1.91
CA ASP A 137 25.78 4.32 -3.23
C ASP A 137 26.17 5.81 -3.29
N ARG A 138 26.10 6.40 -4.48
CA ARG A 138 26.43 7.81 -4.69
C ARG A 138 25.62 8.77 -3.81
N TRP A 139 24.38 8.41 -3.49
CA TRP A 139 23.48 9.25 -2.70
C TRP A 139 23.92 9.24 -1.25
N ARG A 140 24.33 8.07 -0.73
CA ARG A 140 24.91 7.94 0.59
C ARG A 140 26.18 8.78 0.75
N TYR A 141 27.05 8.81 -0.25
CA TYR A 141 28.23 9.68 -0.20
C TYR A 141 27.88 11.17 -0.27
N SER A 142 26.86 11.52 -1.06
CA SER A 142 26.34 12.89 -1.09
C SER A 142 25.78 13.35 0.26
N GLU A 143 25.02 12.49 0.96
CA GLU A 143 24.54 12.77 2.33
C GLU A 143 25.67 13.00 3.33
N LEU A 144 26.78 12.29 3.15
CA LEU A 144 27.99 12.42 3.98
C LEU A 144 28.88 13.61 3.58
N GLY A 145 28.44 14.43 2.63
CA GLY A 145 29.13 15.66 2.22
C GLY A 145 30.17 15.48 1.12
N VAL A 146 30.23 14.33 0.46
CA VAL A 146 31.12 14.12 -0.70
C VAL A 146 30.50 14.78 -1.93
N THR A 147 31.24 15.72 -2.54
CA THR A 147 30.75 16.56 -3.66
C THR A 147 31.26 16.10 -5.03
N THR A 148 32.21 15.17 -5.06
CA THR A 148 32.76 14.58 -6.28
C THR A 148 32.32 13.13 -6.43
N TYR A 149 32.55 12.54 -7.61
CA TYR A 149 32.33 11.10 -7.77
C TYR A 149 33.13 10.31 -6.73
N HIS A 150 32.49 9.29 -6.17
CA HIS A 150 33.04 8.37 -5.20
C HIS A 150 32.61 6.96 -5.57
N GLU A 151 33.54 6.00 -5.60
CA GLU A 151 33.20 4.60 -5.84
C GLU A 151 32.20 4.10 -4.79
N SER A 152 31.33 3.18 -5.19
CA SER A 152 30.30 2.66 -4.29
C SER A 152 30.09 1.16 -4.49
N CYS A 153 29.64 0.48 -3.45
CA CYS A 153 29.31 -0.95 -3.50
C CYS A 153 28.24 -1.27 -4.55
N THR A 154 27.27 -0.36 -4.72
CA THR A 154 26.25 -0.47 -5.77
C THR A 154 26.85 -0.47 -7.18
N ASP A 155 27.74 0.48 -7.48
CA ASP A 155 28.42 0.53 -8.79
C ASP A 155 29.32 -0.71 -8.97
N ASN A 156 30.10 -1.04 -7.94
CA ASN A 156 31.03 -2.18 -7.93
C ASN A 156 30.34 -3.53 -8.19
N CYS A 157 29.14 -3.72 -7.66
CA CYS A 157 28.36 -4.94 -7.90
C CYS A 157 28.04 -5.11 -9.40
N TRP A 158 27.60 -4.04 -10.05
CA TRP A 158 27.24 -4.08 -11.47
C TRP A 158 28.46 -4.23 -12.37
N ASP A 159 29.52 -3.46 -12.13
CA ASP A 159 30.79 -3.56 -12.88
C ASP A 159 31.36 -4.99 -12.80
N ALA A 160 31.29 -5.61 -11.63
CA ALA A 160 31.76 -6.98 -11.42
C ALA A 160 30.91 -8.02 -12.14
N LEU A 161 29.58 -7.88 -12.11
CA LEU A 161 28.65 -8.77 -12.82
C LEU A 161 28.81 -8.68 -14.34
N GLU A 162 28.92 -7.46 -14.87
CA GLU A 162 29.15 -7.25 -16.30
C GLU A 162 30.48 -7.86 -16.73
N LYS A 163 31.56 -7.58 -15.98
CA LYS A 163 32.88 -8.16 -16.25
C LYS A 163 32.87 -9.68 -16.20
N LEU A 164 32.17 -10.28 -15.23
CA LEU A 164 31.99 -11.73 -15.17
C LEU A 164 31.26 -12.23 -16.43
N ALA A 165 30.10 -11.67 -16.76
CA ALA A 165 29.30 -12.10 -17.89
C ALA A 165 30.05 -12.00 -19.23
N LEU A 166 30.86 -10.95 -19.42
CA LEU A 166 31.71 -10.78 -20.60
C LEU A 166 32.87 -11.78 -20.66
N SER A 167 33.32 -12.29 -19.51
CA SER A 167 34.41 -13.28 -19.43
C SER A 167 33.95 -14.74 -19.61
N LEU A 168 32.65 -15.02 -19.47
CA LEU A 168 32.11 -16.37 -19.59
C LEU A 168 32.10 -16.85 -21.05
N PRO A 169 32.30 -18.16 -21.29
CA PRO A 169 32.15 -18.74 -22.62
C PRO A 169 30.71 -18.55 -23.14
N LYS A 170 30.56 -18.50 -24.46
CA LYS A 170 29.26 -18.32 -25.16
C LYS A 170 29.05 -19.37 -26.24
N ASN A 171 29.62 -20.56 -26.05
CA ASN A 171 29.72 -21.59 -27.08
C ASN A 171 28.44 -22.40 -27.21
N THR A 172 27.70 -22.57 -26.10
CA THR A 172 26.42 -23.28 -26.05
C THR A 172 25.27 -22.32 -25.78
N ASP A 173 24.04 -22.72 -26.12
CA ASP A 173 22.87 -21.86 -25.88
C ASP A 173 22.58 -21.68 -24.38
N ALA A 174 22.87 -22.70 -23.56
CA ALA A 174 22.79 -22.59 -22.10
C ALA A 174 23.80 -21.58 -21.53
N GLU A 175 25.01 -21.52 -22.10
CA GLU A 175 26.02 -20.53 -21.73
C GLU A 175 25.62 -19.11 -22.15
N LYS A 176 25.05 -18.95 -23.35
CA LYS A 176 24.51 -17.65 -23.82
C LYS A 176 23.37 -17.18 -22.93
N GLU A 177 22.45 -18.07 -22.55
CA GLU A 177 21.34 -17.75 -21.64
C GLU A 177 21.83 -17.24 -20.29
N VAL A 178 22.88 -17.85 -19.72
CA VAL A 178 23.50 -17.37 -18.49
C VAL A 178 24.09 -15.98 -18.68
N VAL A 179 24.85 -15.76 -19.76
CA VAL A 179 25.47 -14.45 -20.06
C VAL A 179 24.42 -13.36 -20.27
N ASP A 180 23.42 -13.62 -21.11
CA ASP A 180 22.35 -12.67 -21.42
C ASP A 180 21.50 -12.40 -20.17
N GLY A 181 21.26 -13.45 -19.37
CA GLY A 181 20.61 -13.35 -18.07
C GLY A 181 21.34 -12.38 -17.14
N LEU A 182 22.66 -12.54 -16.99
CA LEU A 182 23.50 -11.69 -16.13
C LEU A 182 23.60 -10.25 -16.65
N LEU A 183 23.84 -10.04 -17.95
CA LEU A 183 23.89 -8.70 -18.56
C LEU A 183 22.54 -7.98 -18.47
N GLY A 184 21.43 -8.72 -18.55
CA GLY A 184 20.09 -8.17 -18.43
C GLY A 184 19.64 -7.85 -17.01
N LEU A 185 20.35 -8.32 -15.95
CA LEU A 185 19.91 -8.14 -14.57
C LEU A 185 19.77 -6.66 -14.18
N GLN A 186 20.75 -5.83 -14.52
CA GLN A 186 20.77 -4.41 -14.16
C GLN A 186 19.55 -3.68 -14.72
N ALA A 187 19.25 -3.87 -16.01
CA ALA A 187 18.10 -3.27 -16.66
C ALA A 187 16.78 -3.78 -16.06
N ARG A 188 16.65 -5.10 -15.83
CA ARG A 188 15.44 -5.72 -15.25
C ARG A 188 15.12 -5.20 -13.84
N TRP A 189 16.12 -4.70 -13.13
CA TRP A 189 15.98 -4.25 -11.74
C TRP A 189 16.00 -2.73 -11.59
N GLY A 190 16.18 -2.01 -12.69
CA GLY A 190 16.27 -0.55 -12.70
C GLY A 190 17.52 -0.04 -11.97
N GLY A 191 18.65 -0.75 -12.08
CA GLY A 191 19.93 -0.37 -11.47
C GLY A 191 20.04 -0.59 -9.96
N ARG A 192 19.00 -1.10 -9.28
CA ARG A 192 19.01 -1.38 -7.83
C ARG A 192 19.66 -2.72 -7.52
N VAL A 193 20.52 -2.77 -6.51
CA VAL A 193 21.07 -4.02 -5.96
C VAL A 193 20.25 -4.50 -4.75
N PRO A 194 20.22 -5.81 -4.44
CA PRO A 194 19.66 -6.28 -3.17
C PRO A 194 20.42 -5.72 -1.96
N ASP A 195 19.82 -5.78 -0.77
CA ASP A 195 20.57 -5.61 0.47
C ASP A 195 21.68 -6.68 0.54
N PRO A 196 22.96 -6.28 0.67
CA PRO A 196 24.08 -7.20 0.75
C PRO A 196 24.11 -7.97 2.07
N PHE A 197 24.81 -9.10 2.08
CA PHE A 197 25.39 -9.62 3.32
C PHE A 197 26.72 -8.90 3.55
N ASN A 198 26.76 -7.98 4.51
CA ASN A 198 27.91 -7.13 4.80
C ASN A 198 28.90 -7.89 5.70
N LEU A 199 29.79 -8.67 5.07
CA LEU A 199 30.78 -9.44 5.80
C LEU A 199 31.72 -8.51 6.56
N PHE A 200 31.96 -8.87 7.83
CA PHE A 200 32.84 -8.17 8.77
C PHE A 200 32.36 -6.78 9.24
N MET A 201 31.22 -6.30 8.76
CA MET A 201 30.66 -5.01 9.17
C MET A 201 30.06 -5.10 10.57
N ASN A 202 30.37 -4.11 11.43
CA ASN A 202 29.89 -4.04 12.80
C ASN A 202 28.82 -2.96 12.95
N ILE A 203 27.55 -3.38 12.97
CA ILE A 203 26.37 -2.51 13.09
C ILE A 203 25.49 -3.02 14.24
N PRO A 204 25.85 -2.73 15.52
CA PRO A 204 25.03 -3.19 16.63
C PRO A 204 23.76 -2.36 16.75
N VAL A 205 22.68 -3.03 17.19
CA VAL A 205 21.42 -2.38 17.54
C VAL A 205 21.58 -1.75 18.93
N THR A 206 21.34 -0.45 19.04
CA THR A 206 21.49 0.30 20.29
C THR A 206 20.32 0.07 21.24
N GLU A 207 20.59 0.17 22.55
CA GLU A 207 19.56 0.03 23.59
C GLU A 207 18.72 1.32 23.73
N GLU A 208 17.53 1.16 24.31
CA GLU A 208 16.62 2.28 24.56
C GLU A 208 17.27 3.28 25.55
N GLY A 209 17.38 4.55 25.14
CA GLY A 209 18.01 5.61 25.94
C GLY A 209 19.28 6.19 25.32
N GLU A 210 19.83 5.57 24.28
CA GLU A 210 20.98 6.08 23.52
C GLU A 210 20.56 7.00 22.35
N GLY A 211 19.60 7.90 22.59
CA GLY A 211 19.14 8.89 21.59
C GLY A 211 18.13 8.38 20.55
N ALA A 212 17.73 7.10 20.59
CA ALA A 212 16.61 6.54 19.83
C ALA A 212 15.87 5.48 20.69
N LYS A 213 14.61 5.18 20.37
CA LYS A 213 13.88 4.09 21.08
C LYS A 213 14.57 2.73 20.89
N ARG A 214 15.10 2.47 19.69
CA ARG A 214 16.07 1.43 19.30
C ARG A 214 16.74 1.86 18.00
N GLY A 215 18.04 2.15 18.02
CA GLY A 215 18.80 2.62 16.85
C GLY A 215 19.83 1.60 16.37
N VAL A 216 20.76 2.05 15.52
CA VAL A 216 21.97 1.30 15.14
C VAL A 216 23.17 2.25 15.19
N SER A 217 24.36 1.72 15.47
CA SER A 217 25.63 2.48 15.39
C SER A 217 26.52 1.95 14.26
N PHE A 218 27.36 2.83 13.71
CA PHE A 218 28.37 2.46 12.72
C PHE A 218 29.72 2.30 13.42
N GLU A 219 30.16 1.07 13.62
CA GLU A 219 31.38 0.75 14.36
C GLU A 219 32.47 0.14 13.47
N ALA A 220 33.70 0.19 13.95
CA ALA A 220 34.82 -0.46 13.25
C ALA A 220 34.66 -1.99 13.29
N PRO A 221 35.12 -2.71 12.24
CA PRO A 221 35.18 -4.17 12.24
C PRO A 221 35.97 -4.73 13.42
N LEU A 222 35.55 -5.89 13.92
CA LEU A 222 36.22 -6.62 15.01
C LEU A 222 37.14 -7.73 14.49
N THR A 223 37.33 -7.81 13.19
CA THR A 223 38.17 -8.79 12.51
C THR A 223 39.66 -8.56 12.73
N LYS A 224 40.44 -9.62 12.52
CA LYS A 224 41.90 -9.61 12.49
C LYS A 224 42.39 -9.98 11.10
N GLU A 225 43.65 -9.66 10.84
CA GLU A 225 44.32 -10.04 9.59
C GLU A 225 44.18 -11.54 9.32
N GLY A 226 43.66 -11.89 8.14
CA GLY A 226 43.48 -13.27 7.72
C GLY A 226 42.18 -13.93 8.18
N ASP A 227 41.32 -13.22 8.93
CA ASP A 227 39.98 -13.72 9.24
C ASP A 227 39.18 -13.97 7.95
N TYR A 228 38.36 -15.01 7.96
CA TYR A 228 37.58 -15.38 6.79
C TYR A 228 36.22 -15.97 7.14
N VAL A 229 35.34 -15.94 6.13
CA VAL A 229 34.03 -16.58 6.13
C VAL A 229 33.95 -17.55 4.95
N ALA A 230 33.47 -18.77 5.17
CA ALA A 230 33.24 -19.76 4.14
C ALA A 230 31.74 -20.03 3.96
N LEU A 231 31.28 -19.93 2.71
CA LEU A 231 29.87 -20.05 2.32
C LEU A 231 29.70 -21.20 1.31
N TRP A 232 28.92 -22.20 1.69
CA TRP A 232 28.61 -23.36 0.85
C TRP A 232 27.43 -23.07 -0.08
N ALA A 233 27.56 -23.38 -1.37
CA ALA A 233 26.53 -23.18 -2.37
C ALA A 233 25.49 -24.30 -2.35
N GLU A 234 24.25 -23.93 -2.03
CA GLU A 234 23.08 -24.82 -2.08
C GLU A 234 22.61 -25.08 -3.52
N ARG A 235 23.03 -24.23 -4.46
CA ARG A 235 22.66 -24.24 -5.87
C ARG A 235 23.69 -23.49 -6.73
N ASP A 236 23.50 -23.47 -8.04
CA ASP A 236 24.35 -22.70 -8.96
C ASP A 236 24.07 -21.19 -8.84
N LEU A 237 25.13 -20.42 -8.60
CA LEU A 237 25.07 -19.00 -8.28
C LEU A 237 26.12 -18.19 -9.05
N ALA A 238 25.80 -16.94 -9.38
CA ALA A 238 26.79 -15.89 -9.55
C ALA A 238 26.94 -15.14 -8.22
N VAL A 239 28.12 -15.23 -7.61
CA VAL A 239 28.44 -14.57 -6.33
C VAL A 239 29.25 -13.32 -6.63
N VAL A 240 28.87 -12.20 -6.02
CA VAL A 240 29.48 -10.88 -6.20
C VAL A 240 29.96 -10.38 -4.86
N MET A 241 31.16 -9.83 -4.80
CA MET A 241 31.77 -9.27 -3.61
C MET A 241 32.34 -7.90 -3.92
N SER A 242 32.13 -6.91 -3.06
CA SER A 242 32.71 -5.57 -3.19
C SER A 242 33.54 -5.25 -1.95
N SER A 243 34.81 -4.92 -2.15
CA SER A 243 35.64 -4.32 -1.10
C SER A 243 35.14 -2.90 -0.87
N CYS A 244 34.28 -2.74 0.14
CA CYS A 244 33.56 -1.50 0.43
C CYS A 244 34.48 -0.27 0.43
N PRO A 245 34.18 0.77 -0.38
CA PRO A 245 35.00 1.97 -0.49
C PRO A 245 34.76 2.99 0.63
N GLN A 246 33.90 2.72 1.62
CA GLN A 246 33.58 3.67 2.69
C GLN A 246 34.84 4.08 3.48
N ASP A 247 35.15 5.37 3.43
CA ASP A 247 36.32 6.02 4.04
C ASP A 247 35.95 7.30 4.82
N VAL A 248 34.66 7.69 4.83
CA VAL A 248 34.14 8.85 5.56
C VAL A 248 33.70 8.46 6.97
N LEU A 249 33.10 7.28 7.13
CA LEU A 249 32.72 6.72 8.42
C LEU A 249 33.80 5.78 8.96
N SER A 250 33.67 5.40 10.24
CA SER A 250 34.53 4.41 10.93
C SER A 250 34.50 3.00 10.32
N ILE A 251 33.57 2.75 9.39
CA ILE A 251 33.50 1.54 8.58
C ILE A 251 34.81 1.38 7.80
N ASN A 252 35.33 0.17 7.68
CA ASN A 252 36.66 -0.14 7.12
C ASN A 252 37.87 0.44 7.88
N GLY A 253 37.68 1.00 9.08
CA GLY A 253 38.74 1.74 9.76
C GLY A 253 39.19 3.00 9.02
N GLY A 254 38.34 3.55 8.13
CA GLY A 254 38.62 4.75 7.32
C GLY A 254 39.64 4.54 6.19
N LYS A 255 40.04 3.30 5.90
CA LYS A 255 41.00 2.98 4.84
C LYS A 255 40.55 1.74 4.08
N PRO A 256 39.92 1.90 2.91
CA PRO A 256 39.60 0.78 2.04
C PRO A 256 40.87 0.04 1.58
N MET A 257 40.85 -1.28 1.71
CA MET A 257 41.97 -2.19 1.46
C MET A 257 41.50 -3.37 0.59
N ASP A 258 42.46 -4.14 0.10
CA ASP A 258 42.18 -5.37 -0.65
C ASP A 258 41.61 -6.46 0.27
N ALA A 259 40.68 -7.24 -0.29
CA ALA A 259 40.22 -8.50 0.24
C ALA A 259 40.46 -9.61 -0.80
N HIS A 260 40.26 -10.87 -0.41
CA HIS A 260 40.50 -11.99 -1.31
C HIS A 260 39.39 -13.03 -1.21
N PHE A 261 39.28 -13.88 -2.22
CA PHE A 261 38.45 -15.07 -2.14
C PHE A 261 39.09 -16.31 -2.77
N GLN A 262 38.62 -17.47 -2.37
CA GLN A 262 38.98 -18.77 -2.92
C GLN A 262 37.73 -19.60 -3.16
N ILE A 263 37.72 -20.39 -4.24
CA ILE A 263 36.72 -21.43 -4.44
C ILE A 263 37.37 -22.75 -4.04
N ILE A 264 36.70 -23.49 -3.16
CA ILE A 264 37.20 -24.76 -2.63
C ILE A 264 36.14 -25.86 -2.80
N ASP A 265 36.59 -27.01 -3.30
CA ASP A 265 35.75 -28.20 -3.52
C ASP A 265 35.78 -29.10 -2.28
N ILE A 266 35.33 -28.57 -1.14
CA ILE A 266 35.22 -29.31 0.12
C ILE A 266 33.75 -29.73 0.32
N PRO A 267 33.43 -31.03 0.39
CA PRO A 267 32.07 -31.48 0.61
C PRO A 267 31.53 -30.99 1.96
N LYS A 268 30.26 -30.54 1.99
CA LYS A 268 29.57 -30.00 3.18
C LYS A 268 29.72 -30.88 4.44
N ALA A 269 29.77 -32.21 4.28
CA ALA A 269 29.94 -33.17 5.37
C ALA A 269 31.27 -33.04 6.13
N TYR A 270 32.33 -32.54 5.50
CA TYR A 270 33.64 -32.33 6.15
C TYR A 270 33.61 -31.20 7.18
N TYR A 271 32.79 -30.17 6.95
CA TYR A 271 32.54 -29.10 7.92
C TYR A 271 31.66 -29.58 9.10
N ILE A 272 30.67 -30.45 8.82
CA ILE A 272 29.73 -30.97 9.83
C ILE A 272 30.38 -31.98 10.77
N THR A 273 31.35 -32.77 10.29
CA THR A 273 31.99 -33.86 11.05
C THR A 273 33.33 -33.48 11.69
N GLY A 274 33.85 -32.27 11.46
CA GLY A 274 35.14 -31.81 12.01
C GLY A 274 36.36 -32.58 11.47
N LEU A 275 36.23 -33.27 10.34
CA LEU A 275 37.27 -34.13 9.76
C LEU A 275 38.10 -33.42 8.68
N ILE A 276 38.56 -32.19 8.94
CA ILE A 276 39.73 -31.64 8.23
C ILE A 276 40.96 -31.98 9.09
N LYS A 277 41.53 -33.16 8.84
CA LYS A 277 42.82 -33.55 9.42
C LYS A 277 43.94 -32.84 8.68
N GLY A 278 44.63 -31.95 9.39
CA GLY A 278 45.93 -31.44 8.99
C GLY A 278 45.94 -29.94 8.72
N HIS A 279 45.84 -29.13 9.77
CA HIS A 279 46.84 -28.16 10.22
C HIS A 279 46.39 -27.68 11.60
N HIS A 280 47.32 -27.63 12.54
CA HIS A 280 47.07 -27.41 13.97
C HIS A 280 46.28 -26.12 14.25
N ILE A 281 45.03 -26.24 14.73
CA ILE A 281 44.44 -25.24 15.64
C ILE A 281 43.75 -25.99 16.78
N TYR A 282 44.14 -25.61 18.00
CA TYR A 282 43.63 -26.11 19.27
C TYR A 282 42.10 -25.94 19.36
N MET A 283 41.34 -27.04 19.27
CA MET A 283 40.03 -27.09 19.93
C MET A 283 40.24 -27.31 21.44
N ASN A 284 40.72 -26.27 22.12
CA ASN A 284 40.41 -26.13 23.54
C ASN A 284 38.96 -25.68 23.62
N SER A 285 38.07 -26.66 23.82
CA SER A 285 36.96 -26.60 24.76
C SER A 285 36.73 -25.21 25.39
N VAL A 286 35.98 -24.34 24.71
CA VAL A 286 35.23 -23.27 25.36
C VAL A 286 33.81 -23.30 24.81
N TYR A 287 33.10 -24.39 25.09
CA TYR A 287 31.66 -24.33 25.23
C TYR A 287 31.37 -23.42 26.41
N ARG A 288 31.20 -22.11 26.18
CA ARG A 288 30.61 -21.19 27.17
C ARG A 288 29.09 -21.35 27.05
N PRO A 289 28.40 -21.89 28.08
CA PRO A 289 26.96 -21.81 28.11
C PRO A 289 26.56 -20.31 28.18
N PRO A 290 25.38 -19.93 27.70
CA PRO A 290 24.90 -18.56 27.81
C PRO A 290 24.93 -18.14 29.28
N LEU A 291 25.47 -16.95 29.57
CA LEU A 291 25.48 -16.35 30.89
C LEU A 291 24.03 -16.13 31.35
N ARG A 292 23.49 -17.14 32.03
CA ARG A 292 22.25 -17.04 32.82
C ARG A 292 22.54 -16.10 33.99
N GLY A 293 21.70 -15.11 34.21
CA GLY A 293 21.78 -14.26 35.40
C GLY A 293 21.90 -15.11 36.66
N LYS A 294 22.98 -14.92 37.42
CA LYS A 294 23.26 -15.62 38.70
C LYS A 294 22.33 -15.16 39.83
N GLN A 295 21.19 -14.53 39.52
CA GLN A 295 20.30 -13.89 40.49
C GLN A 295 18.86 -14.42 40.51
N GLY A 296 18.47 -15.34 39.62
CA GLY A 296 17.14 -15.97 39.68
C GLY A 296 16.92 -16.88 40.90
N CYS A 297 15.66 -17.18 41.27
CA CYS A 297 15.35 -18.05 42.42
C CYS A 297 15.78 -19.51 42.16
N TRP A 298 16.02 -20.28 43.23
CA TRP A 298 16.49 -21.67 43.12
C TRP A 298 15.52 -22.58 42.36
N THR A 299 14.22 -22.33 42.44
CA THR A 299 13.19 -23.05 41.67
C THR A 299 13.30 -22.78 40.17
N CYS A 300 13.46 -21.52 39.75
CA CYS A 300 13.63 -21.16 38.34
C CYS A 300 14.97 -21.66 37.78
N ARG A 301 16.04 -21.64 38.59
CA ARG A 301 17.34 -22.24 38.23
C ARG A 301 17.24 -23.74 37.98
N LEU A 302 16.61 -24.48 38.90
CA LEU A 302 16.39 -25.92 38.76
C LEU A 302 15.57 -26.26 37.50
N ARG A 303 14.55 -25.44 37.19
CA ARG A 303 13.70 -25.60 36.01
C ARG A 303 14.32 -25.07 34.71
N LYS A 304 15.48 -24.40 34.79
CA LYS A 304 16.14 -23.71 33.68
C LYS A 304 15.20 -22.71 32.96
N LYS A 305 14.44 -21.92 33.72
CA LYS A 305 13.52 -20.87 33.22
C LYS A 305 13.98 -19.48 33.69
N LYS A 306 13.70 -18.45 32.87
CA LYS A 306 13.99 -17.04 33.21
C LYS A 306 13.19 -16.66 34.46
N CYS A 307 13.85 -16.05 35.43
CA CYS A 307 13.22 -15.56 36.66
C CYS A 307 13.01 -14.06 36.51
N ASP A 308 11.87 -13.56 37.01
CA ASP A 308 11.52 -12.15 37.11
C ASP A 308 12.07 -11.48 38.39
N GLU A 309 12.82 -12.23 39.19
CA GLU A 309 13.55 -11.76 40.39
C GLU A 309 12.71 -11.06 41.49
N GLY A 310 11.37 -11.11 41.42
CA GLY A 310 10.47 -10.61 42.47
C GLY A 310 10.71 -11.28 43.83
N ARG A 311 10.72 -10.49 44.92
CA ARG A 311 10.94 -10.94 46.30
C ARG A 311 9.68 -10.70 47.14
N PRO A 312 9.30 -11.59 48.08
CA PRO A 312 10.01 -12.80 48.52
C PRO A 312 9.88 -14.01 47.58
N HIS A 313 8.89 -14.00 46.67
CA HIS A 313 8.67 -15.04 45.66
C HIS A 313 8.54 -14.43 44.26
N CYS A 314 8.99 -15.15 43.23
CA CYS A 314 8.89 -14.69 41.85
C CYS A 314 7.51 -14.99 41.26
N SER A 315 6.99 -14.09 40.44
CA SER A 315 5.68 -14.23 39.78
C SER A 315 5.64 -15.45 38.87
N THR A 316 6.80 -15.87 38.33
CA THR A 316 6.93 -17.08 37.51
C THR A 316 6.63 -18.37 38.28
N CYS A 317 7.00 -18.44 39.57
CA CYS A 317 6.71 -19.62 40.40
C CYS A 317 5.29 -19.54 40.99
N GLU A 318 4.86 -18.35 41.39
CA GLU A 318 3.53 -18.10 41.97
C GLU A 318 2.40 -18.39 40.98
N SER A 319 2.52 -17.91 39.74
CA SER A 319 1.52 -18.13 38.67
C SER A 319 1.32 -19.60 38.29
N LEU A 320 2.30 -20.45 38.61
CA LEU A 320 2.30 -21.89 38.39
C LEU A 320 1.98 -22.68 39.67
N SER A 321 1.78 -21.98 40.79
CA SER A 321 1.51 -22.55 42.12
C SER A 321 2.56 -23.59 42.53
N ILE A 322 3.83 -23.33 42.22
CA ILE A 322 4.96 -24.17 42.65
C ILE A 322 5.77 -23.46 43.73
N THR A 323 6.40 -24.24 44.62
CA THR A 323 7.23 -23.70 45.70
C THR A 323 8.41 -22.91 45.15
N CYS A 324 8.49 -21.62 45.50
CA CYS A 324 9.63 -20.77 45.22
C CYS A 324 10.65 -20.88 46.37
N TYR A 325 11.79 -21.52 46.14
CA TYR A 325 12.86 -21.68 47.13
C TYR A 325 13.73 -20.42 47.31
N GLY A 326 13.27 -19.27 46.81
CA GLY A 326 13.89 -17.96 47.05
C GLY A 326 15.29 -17.80 46.44
N TYR A 327 16.00 -16.79 46.93
CA TYR A 327 17.26 -16.27 46.37
C TYR A 327 18.45 -16.38 47.34
N GLY A 328 18.27 -17.09 48.46
CA GLY A 328 19.24 -17.23 49.55
C GLY A 328 20.41 -18.17 49.23
N PRO A 329 21.16 -18.65 50.24
CA PRO A 329 22.25 -19.60 50.04
C PRO A 329 21.76 -20.88 49.35
N LYS A 330 22.69 -21.57 48.67
CA LYS A 330 22.41 -22.79 47.91
C LYS A 330 21.72 -23.83 48.80
N PRO A 331 20.48 -24.28 48.49
CA PRO A 331 19.80 -25.28 49.28
C PRO A 331 20.53 -26.62 49.23
N ASP A 332 20.51 -27.36 50.33
CA ASP A 332 21.22 -28.65 50.49
C ASP A 332 20.82 -29.72 49.47
N TRP A 333 19.62 -29.59 48.89
CA TRP A 333 19.09 -30.50 47.89
C TRP A 333 19.55 -30.20 46.45
N MET A 334 20.21 -29.06 46.20
CA MET A 334 20.73 -28.71 44.87
C MET A 334 22.13 -29.32 44.66
N ASP A 335 22.24 -30.62 44.89
CA ASP A 335 23.49 -31.37 44.96
C ASP A 335 23.89 -32.04 43.64
N ASN A 336 23.17 -31.77 42.53
CA ASN A 336 23.25 -32.52 41.27
C ASN A 336 23.00 -34.04 41.43
N GLY A 337 22.47 -34.47 42.58
CA GLY A 337 22.25 -35.87 42.95
C GLY A 337 20.78 -36.28 42.89
N GLU A 338 20.42 -37.31 43.65
CA GLU A 338 19.07 -37.87 43.69
C GLU A 338 18.04 -36.90 44.29
N LYS A 339 18.45 -36.09 45.28
CA LYS A 339 17.59 -35.09 45.93
C LYS A 339 17.17 -33.99 44.96
N GLU A 340 18.10 -33.50 44.13
CA GLU A 340 17.79 -32.53 43.08
C GLU A 340 16.80 -33.11 42.06
N ARG A 341 16.99 -34.37 41.65
CA ARG A 341 16.09 -35.05 40.71
C ARG A 341 14.70 -35.27 41.29
N ALA A 342 14.59 -35.61 42.57
CA ALA A 342 13.31 -35.79 43.25
C ALA A 342 12.49 -34.48 43.30
N ILE A 343 13.13 -33.37 43.63
CA ILE A 343 12.49 -32.04 43.67
C ILE A 343 12.14 -31.56 42.25
N SER A 344 13.03 -31.78 41.27
CA SER A 344 12.74 -31.48 39.86
C SER A 344 11.53 -32.24 39.35
N LYS A 345 11.40 -33.52 39.73
CA LYS A 345 10.24 -34.36 39.37
C LYS A 345 8.95 -33.87 40.02
N SER A 346 8.98 -33.59 41.33
CA SER A 346 7.83 -33.04 42.07
C SER A 346 7.31 -31.73 41.45
N ILE A 347 8.22 -30.79 41.15
CA ILE A 347 7.86 -29.52 40.50
C ILE A 347 7.27 -29.75 39.11
N LYS A 348 7.83 -30.67 38.31
CA LYS A 348 7.28 -31.00 36.98
C LYS A 348 5.87 -31.57 37.08
N ASP A 349 5.60 -32.42 38.06
CA ASP A 349 4.29 -33.03 38.27
C ASP A 349 3.25 -31.98 38.69
N ILE A 350 3.61 -31.04 39.58
CA ILE A 350 2.74 -29.92 39.96
C ILE A 350 2.45 -29.02 38.76
N VAL A 351 3.46 -28.63 37.97
CA VAL A 351 3.24 -27.80 36.76
C VAL A 351 2.31 -28.50 35.77
N LYS A 352 2.45 -29.83 35.60
CA LYS A 352 1.58 -30.63 34.72
C LYS A 352 0.14 -30.68 35.26
N TYR A 353 -0.04 -30.74 36.57
CA TYR A 353 -1.35 -30.70 37.21
C TYR A 353 -2.02 -29.30 37.10
N THR A 354 -1.31 -28.23 37.45
CA THR A 354 -1.83 -26.85 37.42
C THR A 354 -2.20 -26.39 36.00
N SER A 355 -1.38 -26.77 35.00
CA SER A 355 -1.66 -26.47 33.58
C SER A 355 -2.89 -27.21 33.03
N ARG A 356 -3.16 -28.44 33.49
CA ARG A 356 -4.38 -29.20 33.15
C ARG A 356 -5.63 -28.62 33.80
N ARG A 357 -5.53 -28.18 35.07
CA ARG A 357 -6.66 -27.58 35.81
C ARG A 357 -7.08 -26.23 35.22
N LYS A 358 -6.13 -25.34 34.87
CA LYS A 358 -6.45 -24.06 34.18
C LYS A 358 -7.17 -24.25 32.84
N ARG A 359 -6.97 -25.40 32.17
CA ARG A 359 -7.64 -25.76 30.91
C ARG A 359 -9.08 -26.28 31.09
N THR A 360 -9.48 -26.67 32.31
CA THR A 360 -10.75 -27.34 32.59
C THR A 360 -11.73 -26.47 33.40
N THR A 361 -11.33 -25.28 33.86
CA THR A 361 -12.13 -24.44 34.79
C THR A 361 -12.78 -23.20 34.15
N GLN A 362 -12.90 -23.13 32.82
CA GLN A 362 -13.71 -22.08 32.17
C GLN A 362 -15.04 -22.68 31.67
N LEU A 363 -16.05 -22.63 32.54
CA LEU A 363 -17.47 -22.80 32.24
C LEU A 363 -18.22 -21.50 32.63
N PRO A 364 -19.37 -21.22 31.98
CA PRO A 364 -19.95 -19.89 31.83
C PRO A 364 -20.79 -19.45 33.03
N LYS A 365 -20.89 -18.13 33.25
CA LYS A 365 -21.98 -17.54 34.04
C LYS A 365 -22.93 -16.80 33.11
N GLU A 366 -24.15 -17.32 33.08
CA GLU A 366 -25.36 -16.72 32.53
C GLU A 366 -25.80 -15.52 33.36
N HIS A 367 -26.26 -14.47 32.67
CA HIS A 367 -27.42 -13.68 33.06
C HIS A 367 -27.99 -13.00 31.80
N GLU A 368 -29.21 -13.37 31.44
CA GLU A 368 -30.11 -12.73 30.48
C GLU A 368 -31.43 -12.39 31.23
N PRO A 369 -32.40 -11.64 30.67
CA PRO A 369 -32.31 -10.56 29.67
C PRO A 369 -33.21 -9.35 30.04
N ILE A 370 -32.99 -8.19 29.41
CA ILE A 370 -34.11 -7.29 29.04
C ILE A 370 -33.95 -6.92 27.58
N VAL A 371 -34.79 -7.55 26.76
CA VAL A 371 -35.07 -7.17 25.37
C VAL A 371 -35.85 -5.86 25.40
N LEU A 372 -35.63 -4.98 24.41
CA LEU A 372 -36.68 -4.28 23.67
C LEU A 372 -36.04 -3.43 22.56
N ALA A 373 -35.80 -4.06 21.41
CA ALA A 373 -36.23 -3.42 20.17
C ALA A 373 -37.56 -4.09 19.80
N PRO A 374 -38.54 -3.32 19.30
CA PRO A 374 -38.87 -3.56 17.91
C PRO A 374 -39.09 -2.27 17.10
N LYS A 375 -38.44 -2.29 15.93
CA LYS A 375 -38.86 -1.86 14.58
C LYS A 375 -39.70 -0.60 14.34
N SER A 376 -39.34 -0.03 13.20
CA SER A 376 -39.89 1.08 12.42
C SER A 376 -41.39 1.09 12.11
N SER A 377 -41.85 2.33 11.85
CA SER A 377 -42.96 2.82 11.01
C SER A 377 -44.41 2.57 11.44
N SER A 378 -45.12 3.64 11.83
CA SER A 378 -46.10 4.35 10.96
C SER A 378 -47.03 5.30 11.75
N ALA A 379 -47.27 6.49 11.16
CA ALA A 379 -48.49 7.30 11.17
C ALA A 379 -49.22 7.71 12.49
N SER A 380 -49.26 9.04 12.69
CA SER A 380 -50.38 9.90 13.15
C SER A 380 -51.25 9.48 14.35
N VAL A 381 -51.35 10.36 15.36
CA VAL A 381 -52.52 11.22 15.69
C VAL A 381 -52.22 11.96 17.01
N GLU A 382 -52.71 13.21 17.06
CA GLU A 382 -52.94 14.14 18.19
C GLU A 382 -53.03 13.47 19.58
N ASN A 383 -52.75 14.06 20.75
CA ASN A 383 -53.21 15.37 21.22
C ASN A 383 -52.65 15.65 22.66
N THR A 384 -52.63 16.94 23.02
CA THR A 384 -52.83 17.49 24.39
C THR A 384 -51.89 17.18 25.57
N SER A 385 -51.12 18.22 25.89
CA SER A 385 -51.26 19.04 27.10
C SER A 385 -50.48 18.68 28.38
N SER A 386 -49.73 19.71 28.79
CA SER A 386 -49.78 20.35 30.12
C SER A 386 -48.71 20.00 31.16
N ASN A 387 -47.86 21.02 31.35
CA ASN A 387 -47.57 21.70 32.61
C ASN A 387 -46.65 21.07 33.68
N SER A 388 -45.54 21.81 33.83
CA SER A 388 -45.23 22.64 35.01
C SER A 388 -44.23 22.10 36.02
N GLY A 389 -43.33 23.00 36.45
CA GLY A 389 -42.88 22.98 37.84
C GLY A 389 -41.41 23.27 38.18
N SER A 390 -40.93 24.48 37.87
CA SER A 390 -40.19 25.38 38.79
C SER A 390 -38.90 24.95 39.55
N SER A 391 -37.78 25.58 39.13
CA SER A 391 -36.86 26.51 39.85
C SER A 391 -36.51 26.40 41.35
N ARG A 392 -35.19 26.51 41.64
CA ARG A 392 -34.46 27.57 42.45
C ARG A 392 -33.00 27.11 42.69
N MET A 393 -31.95 27.76 42.17
CA MET A 393 -31.23 28.99 42.58
C MET A 393 -30.56 28.98 43.96
N HIS A 394 -29.23 29.17 43.98
CA HIS A 394 -28.54 30.04 44.95
C HIS A 394 -27.23 30.61 44.35
N GLU A 395 -26.99 31.87 44.68
CA GLU A 395 -26.00 32.83 44.17
C GLU A 395 -25.15 33.34 45.35
N SER A 396 -23.90 33.73 45.09
CA SER A 396 -23.15 34.71 45.91
C SER A 396 -21.87 35.21 45.22
N THR A 397 -21.65 36.53 45.27
CA THR A 397 -20.69 37.38 44.51
C THR A 397 -19.85 38.26 45.49
N PRO A 398 -19.05 39.28 45.06
CA PRO A 398 -17.58 39.40 44.91
C PRO A 398 -16.89 40.31 45.97
N PRO A 399 -15.66 40.87 45.72
CA PRO A 399 -15.58 42.27 45.26
C PRO A 399 -14.40 42.67 44.32
N SER A 400 -14.48 43.93 43.87
CA SER A 400 -13.85 44.74 42.81
C SER A 400 -12.47 45.38 43.06
N ASP A 401 -11.75 45.84 42.01
CA ASP A 401 -11.37 47.27 41.88
C ASP A 401 -10.85 47.74 40.47
N HIS A 402 -10.95 49.06 40.28
CA HIS A 402 -10.91 49.96 39.10
C HIS A 402 -9.71 50.00 38.10
N GLY A 403 -10.00 50.44 36.85
CA GLY A 403 -9.05 51.09 35.92
C GLY A 403 -9.62 51.34 34.51
N SER A 404 -9.40 52.50 33.90
CA SER A 404 -10.25 53.16 32.88
C SER A 404 -9.56 53.41 31.51
N LEU A 405 -10.36 53.29 30.44
CA LEU A 405 -10.39 53.98 29.12
C LEU A 405 -9.26 53.89 28.04
N HIS A 406 -9.79 53.89 26.80
CA HIS A 406 -9.26 54.25 25.47
C HIS A 406 -8.55 53.20 24.59
N GLN A 407 -9.34 52.61 23.68
CA GLN A 407 -9.28 52.84 22.22
C GLN A 407 -7.89 52.72 21.56
N ASP A 408 -7.60 51.58 20.91
CA ASP A 408 -7.37 51.61 19.46
C ASP A 408 -7.41 50.24 18.78
N ILE A 409 -7.78 50.38 17.51
CA ILE A 409 -8.02 49.44 16.42
C ILE A 409 -6.79 48.58 16.06
N ARG A 410 -7.09 47.37 15.54
CA ARG A 410 -6.34 46.47 14.64
C ARG A 410 -5.57 45.29 15.24
N THR A 411 -5.88 44.14 14.62
CA THR A 411 -5.03 42.95 14.39
C THR A 411 -4.56 42.22 15.63
N ASN A 412 -5.26 41.13 16.01
CA ASN A 412 -4.67 39.83 16.36
C ASN A 412 -5.72 38.87 16.98
N GLU A 413 -6.58 38.29 16.14
CA GLU A 413 -7.30 37.04 16.46
C GLU A 413 -6.95 35.92 15.46
N ALA A 414 -5.73 35.97 14.89
CA ALA A 414 -5.16 34.91 14.06
C ALA A 414 -4.06 34.09 14.77
N HIS A 415 -3.86 34.28 16.09
CA HIS A 415 -2.74 33.68 16.82
C HIS A 415 -3.13 32.74 17.98
N ALA A 416 -4.36 32.21 18.02
CA ALA A 416 -4.77 31.24 19.05
C ALA A 416 -4.70 29.76 18.63
N LEU A 417 -3.80 29.38 17.71
CA LEU A 417 -3.59 27.97 17.32
C LEU A 417 -2.13 27.48 17.37
N TYR A 418 -1.21 28.27 17.93
CA TYR A 418 0.14 27.80 18.27
C TYR A 418 0.51 28.25 19.68
N ASN A 419 0.05 27.48 20.66
CA ASN A 419 0.75 27.37 21.94
C ASN A 419 1.07 25.90 22.17
N GLY A 420 2.37 25.60 22.04
CA GLY A 420 2.94 24.30 22.35
C GLY A 420 2.84 24.02 23.84
N SER A 421 2.10 22.96 24.16
CA SER A 421 2.36 22.08 25.28
C SER A 421 1.73 20.72 24.98
N ASP A 422 2.61 19.73 24.84
CA ASP A 422 2.40 18.28 24.68
C ASP A 422 0.95 17.74 24.76
N LEU A 423 0.37 17.47 23.59
CA LEU A 423 -0.59 16.39 23.41
C LEU A 423 -0.14 15.60 22.19
N ILE A 424 0.61 14.52 22.41
CA ILE A 424 0.78 13.48 21.38
C ILE A 424 -0.63 13.05 21.00
N PHE A 425 -1.03 13.28 19.74
CA PHE A 425 -2.30 12.80 19.21
C PHE A 425 -2.29 11.27 19.25
N TYR A 426 -2.86 10.70 20.30
CA TYR A 426 -2.92 9.27 20.50
C TYR A 426 -4.12 8.72 19.74
N ILE A 427 -3.85 7.93 18.70
CA ILE A 427 -4.88 7.18 17.98
C ILE A 427 -4.99 5.80 18.63
N PRO A 428 -6.17 5.41 19.17
CA PRO A 428 -6.40 4.06 19.67
C PRO A 428 -6.04 2.98 18.64
N ALA A 429 -5.61 1.80 19.11
CA ALA A 429 -5.15 0.73 18.21
C ALA A 429 -6.27 0.18 17.29
N ASP A 430 -7.51 0.16 17.76
CA ASP A 430 -8.68 -0.21 16.97
C ASP A 430 -9.02 0.86 15.93
N GLU A 431 -8.98 2.14 16.29
CA GLU A 431 -9.20 3.23 15.35
C GLU A 431 -8.08 3.35 14.30
N SER A 432 -6.81 3.17 14.68
CA SER A 432 -5.70 3.20 13.71
C SER A 432 -5.80 2.06 12.69
N THR A 433 -6.29 0.89 13.10
CA THR A 433 -6.59 -0.22 12.19
C THR A 433 -7.69 0.17 11.19
N LEU A 434 -8.77 0.80 11.66
CA LEU A 434 -9.85 1.28 10.80
C LEU A 434 -9.41 2.43 9.89
N LEU A 435 -8.59 3.35 10.39
CA LEU A 435 -8.04 4.46 9.60
C LEU A 435 -7.15 3.96 8.46
N MET A 436 -6.24 3.02 8.74
CA MET A 436 -5.41 2.43 7.68
C MET A 436 -6.27 1.64 6.69
N HIS A 437 -7.28 0.91 7.16
CA HIS A 437 -8.25 0.25 6.30
C HIS A 437 -8.98 1.23 5.36
N PHE A 438 -9.31 2.43 5.84
CA PHE A 438 -9.86 3.48 4.99
C PHE A 438 -8.89 3.91 3.88
N LEU A 439 -7.63 4.20 4.24
CA LEU A 439 -6.62 4.72 3.32
C LEU A 439 -6.14 3.69 2.29
N ASP A 440 -6.02 2.43 2.71
CA ASP A 440 -5.43 1.35 1.90
C ASP A 440 -6.47 0.64 1.03
N GLU A 441 -7.72 0.51 1.51
CA GLU A 441 -8.75 -0.30 0.84
C GLU A 441 -9.93 0.56 0.36
N ILE A 442 -10.55 1.37 1.23
CA ILE A 442 -11.80 2.08 0.87
C ILE A 442 -11.58 3.24 -0.07
N PHE A 443 -10.60 4.10 0.21
CA PHE A 443 -10.35 5.26 -0.64
C PHE A 443 -9.95 4.83 -2.08
N PRO A 444 -9.10 3.81 -2.30
CA PRO A 444 -8.87 3.26 -3.64
C PRO A 444 -10.11 2.67 -4.31
N LEU A 445 -11.09 2.15 -3.56
CA LEU A 445 -12.37 1.70 -4.14
C LEU A 445 -13.21 2.88 -4.64
N GLN A 446 -13.19 4.01 -3.92
CA GLN A 446 -13.88 5.25 -4.32
C GLN A 446 -13.19 5.95 -5.50
N TYR A 447 -11.86 5.94 -5.51
CA TYR A 447 -11.02 6.68 -6.46
C TYR A 447 -9.94 5.79 -7.08
N PRO A 448 -10.31 4.80 -7.93
CA PRO A 448 -9.38 3.77 -8.42
C PRO A 448 -8.21 4.33 -9.25
N MET A 449 -8.40 5.51 -9.85
CA MET A 449 -7.40 6.17 -10.69
C MET A 449 -6.57 7.23 -9.96
N TYR A 450 -6.91 7.58 -8.71
CA TYR A 450 -6.19 8.63 -7.97
C TYR A 450 -4.88 8.10 -7.37
N LYS A 451 -3.80 8.24 -8.12
CA LYS A 451 -2.44 7.82 -7.76
C LYS A 451 -1.43 8.96 -7.99
N PRO A 452 -1.47 10.02 -7.17
CA PRO A 452 -0.55 11.16 -7.30
C PRO A 452 0.91 10.72 -7.20
N GLY A 453 1.80 11.42 -7.91
CA GLY A 453 3.22 11.11 -7.93
C GLY A 453 3.89 11.30 -6.56
N ILE A 454 5.05 10.68 -6.38
CA ILE A 454 5.85 10.81 -5.15
C ILE A 454 6.29 12.26 -4.95
N LEU A 455 6.72 12.93 -6.03
CA LEU A 455 7.10 14.35 -6.02
C LEU A 455 5.92 15.27 -5.71
N ASP A 456 4.71 14.84 -6.06
CA ASP A 456 3.48 15.57 -5.76
C ASP A 456 3.01 15.36 -4.32
N GLY A 457 3.82 14.77 -3.43
CA GLY A 457 3.48 14.50 -2.02
C GLY A 457 2.45 13.39 -1.80
N GLY A 458 2.14 12.60 -2.83
CA GLY A 458 1.24 11.45 -2.77
C GLY A 458 -0.14 11.78 -2.18
N ARG A 459 -0.69 10.85 -1.39
CA ARG A 459 -1.96 11.00 -0.66
C ARG A 459 -1.79 11.60 0.74
N GLY A 460 -0.66 12.27 1.03
CA GLY A 460 -0.37 12.84 2.35
C GLY A 460 -1.45 13.83 2.83
N TRP A 461 -2.01 14.60 1.91
CA TRP A 461 -3.11 15.53 2.17
C TRP A 461 -4.37 14.83 2.71
N LEU A 462 -4.64 13.59 2.29
CA LEU A 462 -5.83 12.84 2.71
C LEU A 462 -5.72 12.46 4.18
N LEU A 463 -4.55 11.95 4.59
CA LEU A 463 -4.28 11.64 5.99
C LEU A 463 -4.33 12.92 6.85
N ALA A 464 -3.64 13.98 6.41
CA ALA A 464 -3.62 15.25 7.12
C ALA A 464 -5.03 15.84 7.29
N LEU A 465 -5.84 15.88 6.23
CA LEU A 465 -7.22 16.37 6.26
C LEU A 465 -8.09 15.52 7.19
N THR A 466 -7.96 14.20 7.10
CA THR A 466 -8.73 13.25 7.92
C THR A 466 -8.43 13.45 9.40
N LEU A 467 -7.14 13.59 9.78
CA LEU A 467 -6.76 13.83 11.18
C LEU A 467 -7.14 15.22 11.69
N ARG A 468 -7.10 16.24 10.83
CA ARG A 468 -7.50 17.62 11.16
C ARG A 468 -9.00 17.82 11.28
N THR A 469 -9.79 17.00 10.57
CA THR A 469 -11.25 17.15 10.50
C THR A 469 -11.92 15.99 11.21
N LYS A 470 -12.29 16.20 12.48
CA LYS A 470 -12.90 15.15 13.33
C LYS A 470 -14.15 14.49 12.71
N SER A 471 -14.98 15.25 12.01
CA SER A 471 -16.16 14.69 11.34
C SER A 471 -15.77 13.74 10.21
N LEU A 472 -14.79 14.11 9.38
CA LEU A 472 -14.25 13.26 8.32
C LEU A 472 -13.56 12.01 8.88
N TYR A 473 -12.79 12.16 9.97
CA TYR A 473 -12.18 11.06 10.70
C TYR A 473 -13.23 10.00 11.07
N TYR A 474 -14.30 10.41 11.76
CA TYR A 474 -15.35 9.48 12.16
C TYR A 474 -16.14 8.91 10.98
N ALA A 475 -16.37 9.67 9.91
CA ALA A 475 -16.98 9.14 8.68
C ALA A 475 -16.11 8.03 8.05
N ALA A 476 -14.79 8.22 8.00
CA ALA A 476 -13.84 7.24 7.50
C ALA A 476 -13.82 5.97 8.37
N LEU A 477 -13.82 6.11 9.70
CA LEU A 477 -13.88 4.97 10.63
C LEU A 477 -15.21 4.21 10.51
N ALA A 478 -16.35 4.90 10.42
CA ALA A 478 -17.66 4.29 10.25
C ALA A 478 -17.72 3.46 8.96
N THR A 479 -17.22 4.03 7.85
CA THR A 479 -17.16 3.32 6.55
C THR A 479 -16.24 2.10 6.63
N SER A 480 -15.12 2.20 7.36
CA SER A 480 -14.17 1.10 7.58
C SER A 480 -14.74 -0.04 8.41
N ALA A 481 -15.44 0.29 9.50
CA ALA A 481 -16.12 -0.70 10.32
C ALA A 481 -17.20 -1.43 9.50
N HIS A 482 -17.95 -0.69 8.68
CA HIS A 482 -18.95 -1.23 7.77
C HIS A 482 -18.33 -2.20 6.72
N HIS A 483 -17.29 -1.77 6.00
CA HIS A 483 -16.58 -2.60 5.02
C HIS A 483 -16.07 -3.91 5.62
N ARG A 484 -15.33 -3.81 6.73
CA ARG A 484 -14.77 -4.99 7.41
C ARG A 484 -15.87 -5.93 7.88
N ARG A 485 -16.99 -5.40 8.36
CA ARG A 485 -18.16 -6.20 8.75
C ARG A 485 -18.71 -6.98 7.55
N MET A 486 -18.90 -6.34 6.39
CA MET A 486 -19.41 -7.01 5.18
C MET A 486 -18.49 -8.14 4.72
N ILE A 487 -17.17 -7.95 4.74
CA ILE A 487 -16.21 -9.01 4.38
C ILE A 487 -16.22 -10.17 5.38
N MET A 488 -16.40 -9.88 6.68
CA MET A 488 -16.32 -10.88 7.76
C MET A 488 -17.62 -11.66 8.00
N GLN A 489 -18.75 -11.26 7.39
CA GLN A 489 -20.08 -11.84 7.62
C GLN A 489 -20.16 -13.37 7.43
N THR A 490 -19.21 -13.99 6.73
CA THR A 490 -19.18 -15.43 6.48
C THR A 490 -18.37 -16.25 7.50
N LYS A 491 -17.63 -15.63 8.44
CA LYS A 491 -16.61 -16.36 9.23
C LYS A 491 -16.63 -16.13 10.75
N MET A 492 -17.11 -15.01 11.31
CA MET A 492 -16.95 -14.69 12.75
C MET A 492 -18.06 -13.79 13.36
N SER A 493 -19.12 -14.36 13.94
CA SER A 493 -20.30 -13.62 14.44
C SER A 493 -20.02 -12.58 15.53
N HIS A 494 -19.14 -12.85 16.50
CA HIS A 494 -18.82 -11.92 17.59
C HIS A 494 -18.08 -10.66 17.10
N VAL A 495 -17.14 -10.83 16.15
CA VAL A 495 -16.36 -9.71 15.58
C VAL A 495 -17.29 -8.81 14.75
N CYS A 496 -18.22 -9.39 13.99
CA CYS A 496 -19.22 -8.62 13.25
C CYS A 496 -20.09 -7.75 14.16
N ARG A 497 -20.50 -8.25 15.33
CA ARG A 497 -21.29 -7.46 16.30
C ARG A 497 -20.48 -6.31 16.90
N ALA A 498 -19.20 -6.52 17.21
CA ALA A 498 -18.34 -5.45 17.71
C ALA A 498 -18.15 -4.33 16.65
N LEU A 499 -17.92 -4.72 15.38
CA LEU A 499 -17.80 -3.77 14.27
C LEU A 499 -19.10 -3.00 14.01
N GLU A 500 -20.26 -3.63 14.18
CA GLU A 500 -21.56 -2.96 14.07
C GLU A 500 -21.73 -1.86 15.13
N VAL A 501 -21.35 -2.14 16.38
CA VAL A 501 -21.39 -1.13 17.46
C VAL A 501 -20.42 0.01 17.18
N GLN A 502 -19.19 -0.29 16.76
CA GLN A 502 -18.20 0.72 16.37
C GLN A 502 -18.69 1.59 15.20
N GLN A 503 -19.25 0.96 14.17
CA GLN A 503 -19.85 1.65 13.02
C GLN A 503 -20.90 2.68 13.47
N ALA A 504 -21.87 2.25 14.29
CA ALA A 504 -22.94 3.11 14.78
C ALA A 504 -22.40 4.28 15.63
N GLN A 505 -21.46 4.00 16.53
CA GLN A 505 -20.84 5.00 17.39
C GLN A 505 -20.08 6.07 16.59
N HIS A 506 -19.25 5.66 15.62
CA HIS A 506 -18.51 6.60 14.79
C HIS A 506 -19.46 7.42 13.90
N LEU A 507 -20.52 6.81 13.35
CA LEU A 507 -21.52 7.55 12.57
C LEU A 507 -22.25 8.59 13.42
N GLU A 508 -22.66 8.25 14.65
CA GLU A 508 -23.29 9.20 15.57
C GLU A 508 -22.37 10.40 15.86
N ASN A 509 -21.09 10.14 16.17
CA ASN A 509 -20.10 11.18 16.42
C ASN A 509 -19.90 12.09 15.20
N CYS A 510 -19.83 11.50 14.01
CA CYS A 510 -19.74 12.26 12.75
C CYS A 510 -20.93 13.19 12.58
N LEU A 511 -22.16 12.66 12.70
CA LEU A 511 -23.39 13.42 12.48
C LEU A 511 -23.56 14.54 13.52
N LYS A 512 -23.19 14.33 14.79
CA LYS A 512 -23.15 15.39 15.81
C LYS A 512 -22.28 16.57 15.35
N LEU A 513 -21.05 16.31 14.93
CA LEU A 513 -20.10 17.34 14.50
C LEU A 513 -20.57 18.07 13.23
N VAL A 514 -21.16 17.36 12.27
CA VAL A 514 -21.73 17.98 11.05
C VAL A 514 -22.92 18.87 11.40
N ASN A 515 -23.79 18.44 12.33
CA ASN A 515 -24.94 19.22 12.78
C ASN A 515 -24.52 20.47 13.56
N GLU A 516 -23.49 20.37 14.42
CA GLU A 516 -22.90 21.52 15.10
C GLU A 516 -22.36 22.54 14.09
N PHE A 517 -21.65 22.07 13.04
CA PHE A 517 -21.20 22.94 11.96
C PHE A 517 -22.36 23.61 11.21
N ALA A 518 -23.46 22.91 10.97
CA ALA A 518 -24.63 23.49 10.31
C ALA A 518 -25.33 24.58 11.14
N GLN A 519 -25.18 24.55 12.46
CA GLN A 519 -25.79 25.52 13.39
C GLN A 519 -24.92 26.76 13.63
N VAL A 520 -23.60 26.64 13.49
CA VAL A 520 -22.65 27.73 13.73
C VAL A 520 -22.17 28.27 12.38
N SER A 521 -22.39 29.56 12.08
CA SER A 521 -21.74 30.23 10.95
C SER A 521 -20.23 30.35 11.19
N CYS A 522 -19.50 29.25 11.07
CA CYS A 522 -18.07 29.19 11.35
C CYS A 522 -17.24 29.18 10.05
N PRO A 523 -16.37 30.18 9.79
CA PRO A 523 -15.62 30.28 8.54
C PRO A 523 -14.44 29.29 8.37
N TYR A 524 -14.12 28.45 9.36
CA TYR A 524 -12.75 27.94 9.50
C TYR A 524 -12.53 26.43 9.25
N ASN A 525 -13.48 25.68 8.70
CA ASN A 525 -13.19 24.30 8.22
C ASN A 525 -14.13 23.80 7.12
N GLY A 526 -14.66 24.68 6.27
CA GLY A 526 -15.62 24.27 5.23
C GLY A 526 -15.07 23.17 4.32
N LEU A 527 -13.75 23.14 4.06
CA LEU A 527 -13.14 22.17 3.15
C LEU A 527 -13.26 20.75 3.72
N GLY A 528 -12.84 20.55 4.97
CA GLY A 528 -12.94 19.27 5.66
C GLY A 528 -14.40 18.81 5.84
N VAL A 529 -15.31 19.75 6.10
CA VAL A 529 -16.74 19.42 6.21
C VAL A 529 -17.34 19.03 4.85
N THR A 530 -17.00 19.71 3.76
CA THR A 530 -17.46 19.29 2.41
C THR A 530 -16.97 17.88 2.09
N HIS A 531 -15.72 17.56 2.40
CA HIS A 531 -15.20 16.19 2.29
C HIS A 531 -15.96 15.19 3.17
N THR A 532 -16.33 15.58 4.40
CA THR A 532 -17.14 14.76 5.29
C THR A 532 -18.49 14.44 4.64
N VAL A 533 -19.16 15.45 4.08
CA VAL A 533 -20.47 15.28 3.45
C VAL A 533 -20.39 14.36 2.23
N ILE A 534 -19.34 14.47 1.41
CA ILE A 534 -19.09 13.52 0.31
C ILE A 534 -18.87 12.11 0.86
N GLN A 535 -18.06 11.96 1.92
CA GLN A 535 -17.81 10.65 2.52
C GLN A 535 -19.08 10.02 3.11
N LEU A 536 -19.99 10.80 3.68
CA LEU A 536 -21.32 10.33 4.10
C LEU A 536 -22.14 9.88 2.89
N GLY A 537 -22.10 10.61 1.78
CA GLY A 537 -22.74 10.18 0.54
C GLY A 537 -22.23 8.82 0.03
N TYR A 538 -20.91 8.59 0.07
CA TYR A 538 -20.34 7.27 -0.23
C TYR A 538 -20.75 6.21 0.79
N TYR A 539 -20.77 6.55 2.08
CA TYR A 539 -21.20 5.62 3.12
C TYR A 539 -22.64 5.13 2.89
N GLU A 540 -23.59 6.03 2.60
CA GLU A 540 -24.98 5.67 2.30
C GLU A 540 -25.08 4.76 1.06
N LEU A 541 -24.30 5.08 0.02
CA LEU A 541 -24.24 4.28 -1.18
C LEU A 541 -23.67 2.87 -0.92
N PHE A 542 -22.71 2.77 -0.01
CA PHE A 542 -22.09 1.50 0.37
C PHE A 542 -22.97 0.66 1.31
N ALA A 543 -23.69 1.32 2.21
CA ALA A 543 -24.65 0.68 3.10
C ALA A 543 -25.86 0.11 2.34
N GLY A 544 -26.18 0.70 1.17
CA GLY A 544 -27.36 0.34 0.38
C GLY A 544 -28.64 1.03 0.86
N ASP A 545 -28.51 2.12 1.61
CA ASP A 545 -29.62 2.87 2.21
C ASP A 545 -30.22 3.86 1.19
N GLY A 546 -30.85 3.29 0.15
CA GLY A 546 -31.71 4.01 -0.80
C GLY A 546 -31.06 5.25 -1.45
N ASN A 547 -31.77 6.38 -1.44
CA ASN A 547 -31.45 7.57 -2.22
C ASN A 547 -30.81 8.69 -1.39
N ALA A 548 -30.45 8.40 -0.14
CA ALA A 548 -29.95 9.38 0.83
C ALA A 548 -28.64 10.04 0.36
N TRP A 549 -27.81 9.30 -0.36
CA TRP A 549 -26.56 9.80 -0.97
C TRP A 549 -26.77 11.04 -1.84
N LYS A 550 -27.93 11.17 -2.51
CA LYS A 550 -28.25 12.32 -3.37
C LYS A 550 -28.32 13.62 -2.58
N ALA A 551 -28.89 13.57 -1.38
CA ALA A 551 -29.00 14.74 -0.51
C ALA A 551 -27.62 15.19 -0.03
N HIS A 552 -26.74 14.25 0.33
CA HIS A 552 -25.36 14.54 0.71
C HIS A 552 -24.57 15.18 -0.44
N PHE A 553 -24.59 14.59 -1.64
CA PHE A 553 -23.89 15.17 -2.78
C PHE A 553 -24.45 16.54 -3.18
N ARG A 554 -25.77 16.73 -3.14
CA ARG A 554 -26.37 18.05 -3.36
C ARG A 554 -25.90 19.07 -2.33
N ALA A 555 -25.84 18.70 -1.05
CA ALA A 555 -25.33 19.57 0.00
C ALA A 555 -23.85 19.94 -0.23
N ALA A 556 -23.01 18.96 -0.59
CA ALA A 556 -21.59 19.22 -0.89
C ALA A 556 -21.41 20.15 -2.11
N MET A 557 -22.22 19.98 -3.16
CA MET A 557 -22.21 20.88 -4.32
C MET A 557 -22.64 22.30 -3.94
N ASN A 558 -23.67 22.46 -3.10
CA ASN A 558 -24.09 23.77 -2.58
C ASN A 558 -22.97 24.45 -1.80
N MET A 559 -22.28 23.70 -0.92
CA MET A 559 -21.13 24.20 -0.16
C MET A 559 -20.00 24.65 -1.10
N TYR A 560 -19.73 23.88 -2.17
CA TYR A 560 -18.73 24.23 -3.17
C TYR A 560 -19.07 25.50 -3.95
N GLN A 561 -20.31 25.64 -4.42
CA GLN A 561 -20.78 26.85 -5.09
C GLN A 561 -20.71 28.07 -4.18
N GLN A 562 -21.13 27.93 -2.91
CA GLN A 562 -21.09 29.00 -1.93
C GLN A 562 -19.64 29.42 -1.66
N GLY A 563 -18.72 28.46 -1.52
CA GLY A 563 -17.30 28.71 -1.39
C GLY A 563 -16.76 29.61 -2.52
N TYR A 564 -17.09 29.31 -3.78
CA TYR A 564 -16.66 30.15 -4.91
C TYR A 564 -17.32 31.54 -4.93
N LYS A 565 -18.58 31.66 -4.51
CA LYS A 565 -19.26 32.97 -4.38
C LYS A 565 -18.60 33.87 -3.32
N GLU A 566 -18.02 33.25 -2.30
CA GLU A 566 -17.34 33.91 -1.18
C GLU A 566 -15.81 33.96 -1.35
N ASN A 567 -15.29 33.81 -2.58
CA ASN A 567 -13.85 33.81 -2.87
C ASN A 567 -13.05 32.80 -2.01
N LEU A 568 -13.64 31.65 -1.71
CA LEU A 568 -13.07 30.55 -0.93
C LEU A 568 -12.78 30.91 0.54
N CYS A 569 -13.38 31.99 1.07
CA CYS A 569 -13.13 32.44 2.43
C CYS A 569 -13.57 31.42 3.50
N GLY A 570 -14.66 30.68 3.27
CA GLY A 570 -15.18 29.66 4.19
C GLY A 570 -14.37 28.35 4.28
N TYR A 571 -13.28 28.22 3.52
CA TYR A 571 -12.44 27.02 3.47
C TYR A 571 -11.19 27.08 4.33
N ALA A 572 -10.97 28.17 5.07
CA ALA A 572 -9.80 28.34 5.95
C ALA A 572 -8.45 28.18 5.24
N LEU A 573 -8.42 28.47 3.95
CA LEU A 573 -7.21 28.41 3.12
C LEU A 573 -6.32 29.62 3.40
N THR A 574 -5.01 29.44 3.27
CA THR A 574 -4.08 30.57 3.23
C THR A 574 -4.41 31.52 2.06
N GLU A 575 -4.05 32.79 2.20
CA GLU A 575 -4.30 33.79 1.14
C GLU A 575 -3.65 33.39 -0.19
N GLU A 576 -2.44 32.82 -0.13
CA GLU A 576 -1.74 32.35 -1.32
C GLU A 576 -2.47 31.16 -1.98
N SER A 577 -2.93 30.19 -1.20
CA SER A 577 -3.76 29.09 -1.72
C SER A 577 -5.03 29.60 -2.41
N ARG A 578 -5.74 30.57 -1.80
CA ARG A 578 -6.95 31.16 -2.41
C ARG A 578 -6.64 31.81 -3.75
N LYS A 579 -5.58 32.60 -3.82
CA LYS A 579 -5.14 33.27 -5.04
C LYS A 579 -4.81 32.27 -6.15
N ILE A 580 -4.01 31.25 -5.85
CA ILE A 580 -3.67 30.17 -6.79
C ILE A 580 -4.93 29.48 -7.33
N LEU A 581 -5.91 29.20 -6.47
CA LEU A 581 -7.15 28.52 -6.86
C LEU A 581 -8.12 29.40 -7.66
N LEU A 582 -8.28 30.67 -7.29
CA LEU A 582 -9.21 31.60 -7.95
C LEU A 582 -8.73 32.00 -9.36
N GLU A 583 -7.41 32.05 -9.55
CA GLU A 583 -6.75 32.40 -10.81
C GLU A 583 -6.26 31.16 -11.59
N ASP A 584 -6.57 29.96 -11.10
CA ASP A 584 -6.19 28.65 -11.67
C ASP A 584 -4.68 28.51 -12.04
N ARG A 585 -3.79 28.98 -11.16
CA ARG A 585 -2.33 28.99 -11.41
C ARG A 585 -1.66 27.65 -11.13
N HIS A 586 -0.54 27.36 -11.80
CA HIS A 586 0.32 26.24 -11.43
C HIS A 586 0.92 26.43 -10.03
N ILE A 587 1.22 25.30 -9.39
CA ILE A 587 1.97 25.20 -8.13
C ILE A 587 3.46 25.39 -8.47
N SER A 588 4.11 26.49 -8.06
CA SER A 588 5.55 26.75 -8.31
C SER A 588 6.38 26.81 -7.02
N GLU A 589 7.30 25.84 -6.83
CA GLU A 589 8.25 25.62 -5.71
C GLU A 589 7.82 26.17 -4.33
N ILE A 590 7.18 25.31 -3.51
CA ILE A 590 6.21 25.74 -2.49
C ILE A 590 6.51 25.24 -1.08
N ASP A 591 6.25 26.14 -0.13
CA ASP A 591 5.65 25.84 1.18
C ASP A 591 4.73 24.58 1.13
N PRO A 592 5.07 23.50 1.86
CA PRO A 592 4.28 22.27 1.89
C PRO A 592 2.78 22.47 2.22
N LEU A 593 2.44 23.45 3.05
CA LEU A 593 1.06 23.72 3.47
C LEU A 593 0.20 24.22 2.30
N VAL A 594 0.70 25.21 1.56
CA VAL A 594 0.00 25.79 0.39
C VAL A 594 -0.20 24.71 -0.68
N ALA A 595 0.84 23.89 -0.92
CA ALA A 595 0.73 22.78 -1.87
C ALA A 595 -0.30 21.73 -1.44
N GLU A 596 -0.43 21.44 -0.14
CA GLU A 596 -1.44 20.54 0.40
C GLU A 596 -2.87 21.10 0.22
N GLU A 597 -3.08 22.36 0.60
CA GLU A 597 -4.36 23.07 0.51
C GLU A 597 -4.90 23.15 -0.93
N VAL A 598 -4.05 23.55 -1.87
CA VAL A 598 -4.41 23.66 -3.29
C VAL A 598 -4.75 22.29 -3.88
N ARG A 599 -3.95 21.26 -3.59
CA ARG A 599 -4.22 19.89 -4.07
C ARG A 599 -5.53 19.33 -3.54
N ASN A 600 -5.78 19.52 -2.25
CA ASN A 600 -7.00 19.08 -1.58
C ASN A 600 -8.24 19.72 -2.23
N HIS A 601 -8.24 21.05 -2.38
CA HIS A 601 -9.36 21.76 -3.02
C HIS A 601 -9.55 21.35 -4.50
N ARG A 602 -8.47 21.15 -5.26
CA ARG A 602 -8.57 20.68 -6.66
C ARG A 602 -9.16 19.27 -6.76
N PHE A 603 -8.76 18.37 -5.86
CA PHE A 603 -9.32 17.03 -5.77
C PHE A 603 -10.81 17.05 -5.40
N LEU A 604 -11.19 17.91 -4.44
CA LEU A 604 -12.60 18.11 -4.06
C LEU A 604 -13.43 18.56 -5.26
N GLY A 605 -12.98 19.60 -5.97
CA GLY A 605 -13.64 20.11 -7.16
C GLY A 605 -13.80 19.02 -8.22
N GLY A 606 -12.70 18.36 -8.58
CA GLY A 606 -12.71 17.28 -9.58
C GLY A 606 -13.67 16.14 -9.21
N SER A 607 -13.71 15.75 -7.94
CA SER A 607 -14.64 14.72 -7.43
C SER A 607 -16.10 15.16 -7.60
N LEU A 608 -16.43 16.40 -7.24
CA LEU A 608 -17.79 16.92 -7.33
C LEU A 608 -18.28 17.01 -8.78
N PHE A 609 -17.47 17.54 -9.70
CA PHE A 609 -17.85 17.59 -11.12
C PHE A 609 -18.03 16.20 -11.72
N TRP A 610 -17.14 15.25 -11.37
CA TRP A 610 -17.29 13.88 -11.83
C TRP A 610 -18.60 13.24 -11.35
N LEU A 611 -18.90 13.33 -10.06
CA LEU A 611 -20.13 12.78 -9.47
C LEU A 611 -21.39 13.46 -10.02
N ASP A 612 -21.36 14.78 -10.19
CA ASP A 612 -22.48 15.56 -10.74
C ASP A 612 -22.80 15.11 -12.17
N ILE A 613 -21.81 15.16 -13.06
CA ILE A 613 -21.97 14.82 -14.48
C ILE A 613 -22.40 13.37 -14.68
N THR A 614 -21.82 12.42 -13.94
CA THR A 614 -22.20 11.00 -14.06
C THR A 614 -23.61 10.73 -13.51
N SER A 615 -24.00 11.38 -12.41
CA SER A 615 -25.35 11.25 -11.86
C SER A 615 -26.43 11.82 -12.78
N SER A 616 -26.09 12.85 -13.57
CA SER A 616 -26.97 13.46 -14.57
C SER A 616 -27.34 12.53 -15.73
N ILE A 617 -26.49 11.54 -16.07
CA ILE A 617 -26.77 10.58 -17.16
C ILE A 617 -28.00 9.73 -16.82
N THR A 618 -28.07 9.17 -15.61
CA THR A 618 -29.18 8.31 -15.17
C THR A 618 -30.36 9.09 -14.62
N ALA A 619 -30.13 10.32 -14.14
CA ALA A 619 -31.21 11.19 -13.70
C ALA A 619 -31.97 11.84 -14.86
N GLY A 620 -31.33 11.97 -16.03
CA GLY A 620 -31.90 12.73 -17.15
C GLY A 620 -32.03 14.23 -16.88
N THR A 621 -31.20 14.76 -15.98
CA THR A 621 -31.19 16.19 -15.60
C THR A 621 -29.85 16.83 -15.97
N ALA A 622 -29.81 18.14 -16.15
CA ALA A 622 -28.57 18.87 -16.30
C ALA A 622 -27.69 18.72 -15.03
N PRO A 623 -26.36 18.76 -15.19
CA PRO A 623 -25.44 18.83 -14.04
C PRO A 623 -25.72 20.07 -13.20
N TYR A 624 -25.77 19.91 -11.89
CA TYR A 624 -26.07 21.03 -10.98
C TYR A 624 -24.99 22.12 -11.01
N LEU A 625 -23.74 21.74 -11.25
CA LEU A 625 -22.58 22.62 -11.36
C LEU A 625 -22.33 23.10 -12.80
N GLN A 626 -23.27 22.90 -13.73
CA GLN A 626 -23.11 23.24 -15.15
C GLN A 626 -22.62 24.68 -15.39
N SER A 627 -23.12 25.64 -14.63
CA SER A 627 -22.73 27.06 -14.75
C SER A 627 -21.27 27.35 -14.41
N TYR A 628 -20.54 26.38 -13.85
CA TYR A 628 -19.13 26.48 -13.51
C TYR A 628 -18.23 25.66 -14.46
N HIS A 629 -18.79 24.82 -15.33
CA HIS A 629 -18.03 23.93 -16.23
C HIS A 629 -16.97 24.69 -17.06
N PHE A 630 -17.39 25.76 -17.73
CA PHE A 630 -16.54 26.56 -18.62
C PHE A 630 -15.48 27.42 -17.91
N ARG A 631 -15.48 27.43 -16.57
CA ARG A 631 -14.51 28.16 -15.76
C ARG A 631 -13.58 27.24 -14.98
N ILE A 632 -14.09 26.12 -14.48
CA ILE A 632 -13.42 25.30 -13.45
C ILE A 632 -12.89 23.98 -14.00
N ILE A 633 -13.49 23.43 -15.05
CA ILE A 633 -13.05 22.14 -15.63
C ILE A 633 -12.84 22.27 -17.14
N THR A 634 -12.33 23.41 -17.61
CA THR A 634 -11.90 23.59 -19.00
C THR A 634 -10.77 22.61 -19.36
N PRO A 635 -10.51 22.35 -20.67
CA PRO A 635 -9.42 21.48 -21.08
C PRO A 635 -8.05 21.89 -20.50
N ASP A 636 -7.81 23.20 -20.34
CA ASP A 636 -6.55 23.76 -19.84
C ASP A 636 -6.53 23.98 -18.32
N SER A 637 -7.61 23.59 -17.61
CA SER A 637 -7.69 23.82 -16.17
C SER A 637 -6.71 22.96 -15.37
N GLN A 638 -6.28 23.49 -14.22
CA GLN A 638 -5.47 22.74 -13.27
C GLN A 638 -6.28 21.76 -12.41
N ILE A 639 -7.62 21.81 -12.45
CA ILE A 639 -8.45 20.71 -11.93
C ILE A 639 -8.49 19.62 -12.98
N ARG A 640 -7.65 18.60 -12.78
CA ARG A 640 -7.38 17.53 -13.74
C ARG A 640 -8.22 16.28 -13.41
N LEU A 641 -9.36 16.11 -14.10
CA LEU A 641 -10.22 14.94 -13.91
C LEU A 641 -9.53 13.62 -14.27
N ASP A 642 -8.54 13.66 -15.16
CA ASP A 642 -7.71 12.49 -15.49
C ASP A 642 -6.92 11.98 -14.29
N GLN A 643 -6.56 12.88 -13.37
CA GLN A 643 -5.89 12.50 -12.12
C GLN A 643 -6.85 11.97 -11.06
N VAL A 644 -8.14 12.35 -11.11
CA VAL A 644 -9.16 11.96 -10.13
C VAL A 644 -9.86 10.65 -10.53
N MET A 645 -10.39 10.61 -11.75
CA MET A 645 -11.23 9.51 -12.26
C MET A 645 -10.66 8.83 -13.51
N GLY A 646 -9.55 9.33 -14.07
CA GLY A 646 -8.89 8.75 -15.25
C GLY A 646 -9.29 9.36 -16.59
N CYS A 647 -10.41 10.10 -16.68
CA CYS A 647 -10.87 10.73 -17.91
C CYS A 647 -10.50 12.21 -17.98
N LYS A 648 -9.99 12.67 -19.13
CA LYS A 648 -9.69 14.08 -19.37
C LYS A 648 -10.95 14.96 -19.31
N ASN A 649 -10.74 16.21 -18.90
CA ASN A 649 -11.76 17.24 -18.73
C ASN A 649 -12.67 17.42 -19.95
N TRP A 650 -12.07 17.49 -21.15
CA TRP A 650 -12.79 17.82 -22.37
C TRP A 650 -13.95 16.86 -22.66
N VAL A 651 -13.79 15.56 -22.39
CA VAL A 651 -14.87 14.57 -22.63
C VAL A 651 -15.98 14.73 -21.61
N MET A 652 -15.61 14.89 -20.34
CA MET A 652 -16.58 15.06 -19.25
C MET A 652 -17.40 16.34 -19.44
N LEU A 653 -16.78 17.42 -19.94
CA LEU A 653 -17.49 18.63 -20.38
C LEU A 653 -18.55 18.32 -21.43
N GLN A 654 -18.22 17.54 -22.46
CA GLN A 654 -19.20 17.17 -23.50
C GLN A 654 -20.33 16.32 -22.93
N ILE A 655 -20.05 15.35 -22.06
CA ILE A 655 -21.09 14.55 -21.39
C ILE A 655 -22.02 15.45 -20.56
N GLY A 656 -21.47 16.43 -19.84
CA GLY A 656 -22.25 17.43 -19.12
C GLY A 656 -23.12 18.29 -20.05
N ARG A 657 -22.60 18.71 -21.21
CA ARG A 657 -23.37 19.43 -22.24
C ARG A 657 -24.50 18.58 -22.82
N ILE A 658 -24.24 17.29 -23.07
CA ILE A 658 -25.25 16.34 -23.55
C ILE A 658 -26.36 16.16 -22.52
N ALA A 659 -26.02 16.00 -21.23
CA ALA A 659 -27.01 15.89 -20.17
C ALA A 659 -27.87 17.16 -20.01
N ALA A 660 -27.28 18.34 -20.14
CA ALA A 660 -28.05 19.59 -20.13
C ALA A 660 -28.95 19.74 -21.38
N LEU A 661 -28.45 19.33 -22.54
CA LEU A 661 -29.24 19.30 -23.78
C LEU A 661 -30.44 18.35 -23.65
N HIS A 662 -30.24 17.20 -23.01
CA HIS A 662 -31.28 16.20 -22.77
C HIS A 662 -32.42 16.72 -21.89
N GLU A 663 -32.12 17.35 -20.74
CA GLU A 663 -33.14 17.94 -19.87
C GLU A 663 -33.91 19.05 -20.59
N ASN A 664 -33.18 19.99 -21.22
CA ASN A 664 -33.78 21.11 -21.95
C ASN A 664 -34.70 20.63 -23.08
N TRP A 665 -34.27 19.62 -23.84
CA TRP A 665 -35.06 19.06 -24.93
C TRP A 665 -36.32 18.35 -24.42
N THR A 666 -36.19 17.58 -23.34
CA THR A 666 -37.32 16.89 -22.71
C THR A 666 -38.37 17.90 -22.24
N HIS A 667 -37.96 18.98 -21.55
CA HIS A 667 -38.85 20.04 -21.14
C HIS A 667 -39.48 20.80 -22.32
N ALA A 668 -38.73 21.08 -23.38
CA ALA A 668 -39.25 21.75 -24.57
C ALA A 668 -40.32 20.91 -25.28
N LEU A 669 -40.13 19.59 -25.35
CA LEU A 669 -41.14 18.66 -25.87
C LEU A 669 -42.40 18.60 -25.00
N GLU A 670 -42.24 18.54 -23.67
CA GLU A 670 -43.37 18.55 -22.72
C GLU A 670 -44.19 19.85 -22.78
N GLN A 671 -43.54 20.98 -23.07
CA GLN A 671 -44.18 22.29 -23.22
C GLN A 671 -44.68 22.57 -24.65
N GLY A 672 -44.48 21.66 -25.60
CA GLY A 672 -44.87 21.84 -27.00
C GLY A 672 -44.11 22.95 -27.75
N ASN A 673 -42.93 23.36 -27.25
CA ASN A 673 -42.14 24.50 -27.74
C ASN A 673 -40.73 24.07 -28.20
N GLY A 674 -40.63 22.90 -28.84
CA GLY A 674 -39.35 22.33 -29.28
C GLY A 674 -38.73 23.08 -30.46
N ASP A 675 -37.73 23.93 -30.21
CA ASP A 675 -36.85 24.45 -31.27
C ASP A 675 -35.96 23.33 -31.83
N CYS A 676 -36.48 22.67 -32.86
CA CYS A 676 -35.77 21.58 -33.54
C CYS A 676 -34.46 22.05 -34.19
N ALA A 677 -34.40 23.31 -34.66
CA ALA A 677 -33.21 23.82 -35.35
C ALA A 677 -32.08 24.11 -34.36
N GLY A 678 -32.38 24.78 -33.25
CA GLY A 678 -31.41 25.02 -32.18
C GLY A 678 -30.92 23.74 -31.51
N PHE A 679 -31.82 22.75 -31.31
CA PHE A 679 -31.45 21.42 -30.83
C PHE A 679 -30.46 20.73 -31.77
N GLN A 680 -30.78 20.62 -33.06
CA GLN A 680 -29.91 19.96 -34.04
C GLN A 680 -28.58 20.70 -34.24
N HIS A 681 -28.58 22.03 -34.13
CA HIS A 681 -27.34 22.81 -34.16
C HIS A 681 -26.43 22.44 -32.99
N THR A 682 -26.97 22.36 -31.78
CA THR A 682 -26.22 21.99 -30.56
C THR A 682 -25.71 20.55 -30.63
N VAL A 683 -26.53 19.61 -31.15
CA VAL A 683 -26.10 18.23 -31.41
C VAL A 683 -24.90 18.20 -32.36
N SER A 684 -24.98 18.93 -33.48
CA SER A 684 -23.88 18.98 -34.46
C SER A 684 -22.62 19.60 -33.87
N ASP A 685 -22.74 20.62 -33.02
CA ASP A 685 -21.63 21.30 -32.37
C ASP A 685 -20.88 20.37 -31.41
N ILE A 686 -21.61 19.72 -30.48
CA ILE A 686 -21.05 18.74 -29.55
C ILE A 686 -20.37 17.59 -30.32
N SER A 687 -21.01 17.08 -31.38
CA SER A 687 -20.45 15.99 -32.18
C SER A 687 -19.14 16.39 -32.86
N LYS A 688 -19.02 17.63 -33.36
CA LYS A 688 -17.79 18.14 -33.99
C LYS A 688 -16.67 18.28 -32.96
N GLU A 689 -16.96 18.80 -31.77
CA GLU A 689 -15.97 18.91 -30.71
C GLU A 689 -15.44 17.53 -30.28
N ILE A 690 -16.31 16.54 -30.08
CA ILE A 690 -15.89 15.18 -29.74
C ILE A 690 -14.93 14.61 -30.81
N GLN A 691 -15.26 14.79 -32.09
CA GLN A 691 -14.44 14.32 -33.20
C GLN A 691 -13.09 15.06 -33.27
N LEU A 692 -13.10 16.39 -33.17
CA LEU A 692 -11.89 17.22 -33.23
C LEU A 692 -10.88 16.82 -32.14
N TYR A 693 -11.33 16.70 -30.90
CA TYR A 693 -10.46 16.35 -29.78
C TYR A 693 -9.97 14.90 -29.86
N SER A 694 -10.81 13.97 -30.34
CA SER A 694 -10.40 12.58 -30.54
C SER A 694 -9.30 12.45 -31.61
N LEU A 695 -9.40 13.18 -32.71
CA LEU A 695 -8.38 13.23 -33.77
C LEU A 695 -7.08 13.91 -33.30
N THR A 696 -7.21 15.01 -32.56
CA THR A 696 -6.06 15.72 -31.98
C THR A 696 -5.31 14.83 -30.98
N GLN A 697 -6.04 14.03 -30.20
CA GLN A 697 -5.43 13.10 -29.26
C GLN A 697 -4.75 11.91 -29.98
N ALA A 698 -5.40 11.34 -31.00
CA ALA A 698 -4.80 10.28 -31.82
C ALA A 698 -3.50 10.74 -32.50
N THR A 699 -3.47 11.95 -33.04
CA THR A 699 -2.25 12.52 -33.65
C THR A 699 -1.15 12.77 -32.63
N LEU A 700 -1.45 13.33 -31.45
CA LEU A 700 -0.46 13.53 -30.37
C LEU A 700 0.11 12.20 -29.86
N ASP A 701 -0.72 11.15 -29.78
CA ASP A 701 -0.30 9.81 -29.40
C ASP A 701 0.60 9.18 -30.49
N GLU A 702 0.31 9.39 -31.79
CA GLU A 702 1.18 8.97 -32.90
C GLU A 702 2.54 9.69 -32.92
N PHE A 703 2.58 11.00 -32.66
CA PHE A 703 3.84 11.75 -32.56
C PHE A 703 4.70 11.28 -31.39
N SER A 704 4.08 10.96 -30.25
CA SER A 704 4.76 10.41 -29.06
C SER A 704 5.37 9.03 -29.29
N ILE A 705 4.90 8.28 -30.30
CA ILE A 705 5.44 6.96 -30.70
C ILE A 705 6.61 7.12 -31.69
N SER A 706 6.71 8.26 -32.40
CA SER A 706 7.71 8.49 -33.47
C SER A 706 9.07 9.01 -33.00
N GLU A 707 9.17 9.56 -31.78
CA GLU A 707 10.45 9.88 -31.14
C GLU A 707 10.98 8.64 -30.39
N GLY A 708 11.93 7.95 -31.00
CA GLY A 708 12.44 6.65 -30.54
C GLY A 708 12.95 6.65 -29.09
N LEU A 709 12.27 5.90 -28.22
CA LEU A 709 12.73 5.48 -26.90
C LEU A 709 12.34 4.02 -26.62
N SER A 710 13.25 3.30 -25.98
CA SER A 710 13.20 1.88 -25.60
C SER A 710 11.91 1.48 -24.82
N PRO A 711 11.42 0.22 -24.92
CA PRO A 711 10.12 -0.22 -24.38
C PRO A 711 10.04 -0.44 -22.86
N THR A 712 11.00 0.04 -22.05
CA THR A 712 11.11 -0.36 -20.63
C THR A 712 10.65 0.67 -19.60
N THR A 713 10.08 1.81 -20.01
CA THR A 713 9.53 2.79 -19.07
C THR A 713 8.28 3.46 -19.63
N PHE A 714 7.21 2.69 -19.86
CA PHE A 714 5.90 3.32 -20.02
C PHE A 714 5.50 3.95 -18.69
N ASN A 715 5.38 5.27 -18.67
CA ASN A 715 4.48 5.93 -17.72
C ASN A 715 3.09 5.30 -17.95
N THR A 716 2.70 4.33 -17.12
CA THR A 716 1.43 3.59 -17.26
C THR A 716 0.20 4.48 -17.06
N VAL A 717 0.35 5.62 -16.39
CA VAL A 717 -0.74 6.56 -16.07
C VAL A 717 -1.22 7.36 -17.31
N PRO A 718 -0.34 8.01 -18.11
CA PRO A 718 -0.71 8.61 -19.40
C PRO A 718 -1.44 7.64 -20.33
N TYR A 719 -0.97 6.39 -20.44
CA TYR A 719 -1.58 5.39 -21.30
C TYR A 719 -3.00 4.99 -20.85
N TYR A 720 -3.20 4.70 -19.56
CA TYR A 720 -4.53 4.36 -19.04
C TYR A 720 -5.51 5.52 -19.09
N SER A 721 -5.03 6.76 -18.84
CA SER A 721 -5.89 7.93 -18.99
C SER A 721 -6.37 8.11 -20.43
N THR A 722 -5.51 7.89 -21.42
CA THR A 722 -5.92 7.91 -22.84
C THR A 722 -6.98 6.85 -23.13
N LEU A 723 -6.78 5.60 -22.69
CA LEU A 723 -7.76 4.53 -22.90
C LEU A 723 -9.12 4.84 -22.26
N ILE A 724 -9.12 5.31 -21.00
CA ILE A 724 -10.34 5.69 -20.29
C ILE A 724 -11.02 6.85 -21.01
N THR A 725 -10.26 7.89 -21.38
CA THR A 725 -10.77 9.06 -22.11
C THR A 725 -11.44 8.65 -23.43
N ASN A 726 -10.84 7.74 -24.19
CA ASN A 726 -11.40 7.24 -25.45
C ASN A 726 -12.71 6.45 -25.23
N MET A 727 -12.79 5.64 -24.16
CA MET A 727 -14.04 4.96 -23.79
C MET A 727 -15.15 5.95 -23.41
N PHE A 728 -14.82 7.00 -22.66
CA PHE A 728 -15.76 8.08 -22.34
C PHE A 728 -16.14 8.90 -23.58
N ALA A 729 -15.26 9.06 -24.57
CA ALA A 729 -15.58 9.74 -25.83
C ALA A 729 -16.59 8.93 -26.65
N CYS A 730 -16.41 7.60 -26.75
CA CYS A 730 -17.40 6.69 -27.33
C CYS A 730 -18.74 6.80 -26.60
N THR A 731 -18.69 6.85 -25.26
CA THR A 731 -19.86 7.01 -24.40
C THR A 731 -20.60 8.33 -24.68
N ALA A 732 -19.87 9.43 -24.84
CA ALA A 732 -20.46 10.73 -25.18
C ALA A 732 -21.18 10.69 -26.54
N SER A 733 -20.56 10.10 -27.56
CA SER A 733 -21.20 9.95 -28.88
C SER A 733 -22.44 9.06 -28.84
N LEU A 734 -22.40 7.93 -28.13
CA LEU A 734 -23.55 7.04 -27.97
C LEU A 734 -24.67 7.69 -27.14
N TYR A 735 -24.33 8.41 -26.07
CA TYR A 735 -25.31 9.14 -25.27
C TYR A 735 -25.98 10.26 -26.08
N LEU A 736 -25.21 11.02 -26.87
CA LEU A 736 -25.74 12.03 -27.79
C LEU A 736 -26.71 11.41 -28.82
N HIS A 737 -26.38 10.23 -29.35
CA HIS A 737 -27.27 9.50 -30.24
C HIS A 737 -28.57 9.09 -29.55
N LEU A 738 -28.47 8.50 -28.35
CA LEU A 738 -29.62 8.03 -27.57
C LEU A 738 -30.60 9.17 -27.25
N ILE A 739 -30.13 10.38 -26.94
CA ILE A 739 -31.04 11.51 -26.68
C ILE A 739 -31.63 12.12 -27.96
N THR A 740 -30.98 11.92 -29.12
CA THR A 740 -31.39 12.50 -30.41
C THR A 740 -32.36 11.58 -31.17
N TYR A 741 -32.05 10.29 -31.20
CA TYR A 741 -32.76 9.29 -32.01
C TYR A 741 -33.30 8.10 -31.19
N GLY A 742 -33.08 8.07 -29.87
CA GLY A 742 -33.44 6.91 -29.06
C GLY A 742 -32.67 5.66 -29.48
N PHE A 743 -33.34 4.51 -29.44
CA PHE A 743 -32.82 3.25 -29.96
C PHE A 743 -33.10 3.05 -31.46
N HIS A 744 -33.61 4.08 -32.14
CA HIS A 744 -33.72 4.07 -33.58
C HIS A 744 -32.39 4.47 -34.22
N LYS A 745 -32.19 4.04 -35.46
CA LYS A 745 -31.02 4.39 -36.28
C LYS A 745 -29.66 4.04 -35.66
N LEU A 746 -29.56 2.95 -34.89
CA LEU A 746 -28.30 2.54 -34.25
C LEU A 746 -27.19 2.27 -35.27
N GLU A 747 -27.52 1.99 -36.53
CA GLU A 747 -26.56 1.88 -37.64
C GLU A 747 -25.71 3.15 -37.85
N LEU A 748 -26.16 4.32 -37.39
CA LEU A 748 -25.39 5.56 -37.47
C LEU A 748 -24.19 5.59 -36.51
N VAL A 749 -24.24 4.79 -35.45
CA VAL A 749 -23.19 4.72 -34.41
C VAL A 749 -22.52 3.35 -34.35
N ASP A 750 -22.77 2.48 -35.33
CA ASP A 750 -22.25 1.11 -35.38
C ASP A 750 -20.71 1.08 -35.40
N THR A 751 -20.08 2.05 -36.07
CA THR A 751 -18.61 2.19 -36.11
C THR A 751 -18.05 2.53 -34.73
N ILE A 752 -18.70 3.46 -34.02
CA ILE A 752 -18.30 3.88 -32.67
C ILE A 752 -18.50 2.74 -31.67
N PHE A 753 -19.63 2.05 -31.75
CA PHE A 753 -19.91 0.88 -30.92
C PHE A 753 -18.89 -0.25 -31.16
N SER A 754 -18.60 -0.56 -32.42
CA SER A 754 -17.63 -1.61 -32.78
C SER A 754 -16.23 -1.26 -32.27
N GLU A 755 -15.84 0.00 -32.34
CA GLU A 755 -14.57 0.48 -31.80
C GLU A 755 -14.51 0.35 -30.27
N ALA A 756 -15.58 0.74 -29.57
CA ALA A 756 -15.68 0.59 -28.12
C ALA A 756 -15.59 -0.89 -27.70
N MET A 757 -16.30 -1.79 -28.39
CA MET A 757 -16.22 -3.24 -28.14
C MET A 757 -14.83 -3.79 -28.44
N ARG A 758 -14.20 -3.37 -29.54
CA ARG A 758 -12.81 -3.73 -29.86
C ARG A 758 -11.87 -3.34 -28.73
N MET A 759 -11.95 -2.11 -28.24
CA MET A 759 -11.15 -1.63 -27.10
C MET A 759 -11.40 -2.46 -25.83
N LEU A 760 -12.67 -2.70 -25.48
CA LEU A 760 -13.05 -3.51 -24.31
C LEU A 760 -12.50 -4.94 -24.37
N HIS A 761 -12.41 -5.54 -25.55
CA HIS A 761 -11.88 -6.89 -25.73
C HIS A 761 -10.35 -6.96 -25.80
N THR A 762 -9.69 -5.94 -26.35
CA THR A 762 -8.27 -6.06 -26.75
C THR A 762 -7.32 -5.10 -26.04
N HIS A 763 -7.80 -3.95 -25.56
CA HIS A 763 -6.95 -2.87 -25.02
C HIS A 763 -7.22 -2.58 -23.54
N ILE A 764 -8.44 -2.80 -23.05
CA ILE A 764 -8.83 -2.48 -21.67
C ILE A 764 -8.55 -3.67 -20.74
N PRO A 765 -7.56 -3.59 -19.83
CA PRO A 765 -7.36 -4.63 -18.82
C PRO A 765 -8.47 -4.57 -17.77
N ALA A 766 -8.83 -5.73 -17.20
CA ALA A 766 -9.92 -5.87 -16.24
C ALA A 766 -9.84 -4.89 -15.05
N GLN A 767 -8.63 -4.57 -14.60
CA GLN A 767 -8.39 -3.63 -13.49
C GLN A 767 -8.88 -2.19 -13.74
N LEU A 768 -9.12 -1.79 -15.00
CA LEU A 768 -9.66 -0.47 -15.34
C LEU A 768 -11.19 -0.45 -15.39
N LEU A 769 -11.86 -1.61 -15.38
CA LEU A 769 -13.33 -1.67 -15.43
C LEU A 769 -14.00 -0.83 -14.32
N PRO A 770 -13.49 -0.76 -13.06
CA PRO A 770 -14.07 0.10 -12.03
C PRO A 770 -14.08 1.59 -12.37
N ALA A 771 -13.20 2.06 -13.26
CA ALA A 771 -13.19 3.45 -13.74
C ALA A 771 -14.12 3.66 -14.97
N LEU A 772 -14.72 2.59 -15.49
CA LEU A 772 -15.50 2.57 -16.73
C LEU A 772 -16.97 2.22 -16.49
N VAL A 773 -17.49 2.35 -15.26
CA VAL A 773 -18.89 1.98 -14.94
C VAL A 773 -19.90 2.75 -15.80
N ALA A 774 -19.75 4.07 -15.94
CA ALA A 774 -20.60 4.87 -16.83
C ALA A 774 -20.47 4.46 -18.31
N PRO A 775 -19.27 4.33 -18.90
CA PRO A 775 -19.11 3.78 -20.24
C PRO A 775 -19.74 2.41 -20.44
N LEU A 776 -19.48 1.46 -19.54
CA LEU A 776 -20.01 0.10 -19.63
C LEU A 776 -21.53 0.07 -19.59
N TYR A 777 -22.16 0.94 -18.79
CA TYR A 777 -23.61 1.07 -18.77
C TYR A 777 -24.15 1.59 -20.11
N VAL A 778 -23.68 2.74 -20.59
CA VAL A 778 -24.22 3.37 -21.83
C VAL A 778 -23.96 2.49 -23.07
N ILE A 779 -22.76 1.94 -23.19
CA ILE A 779 -22.42 1.00 -24.28
C ILE A 779 -23.24 -0.29 -24.13
N GLY A 780 -23.44 -0.77 -22.90
CA GLY A 780 -24.29 -1.92 -22.60
C GLY A 780 -25.74 -1.71 -23.03
N CYS A 781 -26.30 -0.50 -22.87
CA CYS A 781 -27.67 -0.19 -23.28
C CYS A 781 -27.89 -0.39 -24.79
N VAL A 782 -26.88 -0.07 -25.62
CA VAL A 782 -26.95 -0.22 -27.09
C VAL A 782 -26.45 -1.58 -27.59
N ALA A 783 -25.92 -2.44 -26.72
CA ALA A 783 -25.31 -3.71 -27.08
C ALA A 783 -26.21 -4.61 -27.95
N LYS A 784 -25.60 -5.26 -28.95
CA LYS A 784 -26.24 -6.28 -29.79
C LYS A 784 -26.29 -7.61 -29.05
N GLN A 785 -27.16 -8.52 -29.48
CA GLN A 785 -27.40 -9.79 -28.78
C GLN A 785 -26.13 -10.62 -28.57
N GLU A 786 -25.22 -10.60 -29.54
CA GLU A 786 -23.90 -11.27 -29.48
C GLU A 786 -22.95 -10.66 -28.44
N ASP A 787 -23.06 -9.36 -28.15
CA ASP A 787 -22.18 -8.64 -27.22
C ASP A 787 -22.71 -8.65 -25.77
N GLN A 788 -24.00 -8.93 -25.55
CA GLN A 788 -24.62 -8.91 -24.22
C GLN A 788 -23.89 -9.81 -23.21
N GLN A 789 -23.30 -10.92 -23.67
CA GLN A 789 -22.57 -11.85 -22.82
C GLN A 789 -21.32 -11.22 -22.19
N TYR A 790 -20.68 -10.26 -22.86
CA TYR A 790 -19.57 -9.51 -22.30
C TYR A 790 -20.02 -8.72 -21.06
N PHE A 791 -21.11 -7.96 -21.19
CA PHE A 791 -21.65 -7.15 -20.09
C PHE A 791 -22.17 -8.00 -18.92
N ARG A 792 -22.82 -9.14 -19.20
CA ARG A 792 -23.17 -10.12 -18.16
C ARG A 792 -21.93 -10.56 -17.39
N SER A 793 -20.85 -10.89 -18.09
CA SER A 793 -19.61 -11.36 -17.47
C SER A 793 -18.94 -10.24 -16.66
N ALA A 794 -18.87 -9.03 -17.21
CA ALA A 794 -18.26 -7.87 -16.57
C ALA A 794 -18.97 -7.49 -15.26
N PHE A 795 -20.29 -7.37 -15.27
CA PHE A 795 -21.06 -6.95 -14.08
C PHE A 795 -21.39 -8.09 -13.09
N SER A 796 -21.08 -9.34 -13.42
CA SER A 796 -21.29 -10.49 -12.51
C SER A 796 -20.02 -10.98 -11.82
N SER A 797 -18.87 -10.36 -12.09
CA SER A 797 -17.58 -10.82 -11.57
C SER A 797 -16.66 -9.67 -11.13
N PRO A 798 -15.66 -9.94 -10.27
CA PRO A 798 -14.63 -8.96 -9.96
C PRO A 798 -13.90 -8.49 -11.23
N PRO A 799 -13.47 -7.20 -11.29
CA PRO A 799 -13.41 -6.25 -10.19
C PRO A 799 -14.61 -5.30 -10.06
N LEU A 800 -15.69 -5.47 -10.85
CA LEU A 800 -16.88 -4.61 -10.73
C LEU A 800 -17.77 -4.97 -9.55
N VAL A 801 -17.79 -6.25 -9.18
CA VAL A 801 -18.53 -6.76 -8.02
C VAL A 801 -17.66 -6.68 -6.77
N ASP A 802 -18.08 -5.87 -5.80
CA ASP A 802 -17.45 -5.69 -4.49
C ASP A 802 -18.53 -5.62 -3.38
N PRO A 803 -18.32 -6.20 -2.17
CA PRO A 803 -19.30 -6.19 -1.09
C PRO A 803 -19.84 -4.81 -0.66
N LEU A 804 -19.07 -3.73 -0.86
CA LEU A 804 -19.54 -2.35 -0.61
C LEU A 804 -20.16 -1.67 -1.82
N LEU A 805 -19.98 -2.18 -3.03
CA LEU A 805 -20.46 -1.54 -4.25
C LEU A 805 -21.75 -2.19 -4.74
N LYS A 806 -22.67 -2.53 -3.82
CA LYS A 806 -23.94 -3.22 -4.12
C LYS A 806 -24.82 -2.48 -5.13
N HIS A 807 -24.71 -1.16 -5.20
CA HIS A 807 -25.41 -0.38 -6.22
C HIS A 807 -25.00 -0.77 -7.65
N ARG A 808 -23.77 -1.27 -7.87
CA ARG A 808 -23.31 -1.78 -9.17
C ARG A 808 -23.97 -3.09 -9.55
N GLU A 809 -24.39 -3.92 -8.58
CA GLU A 809 -25.14 -5.16 -8.83
C GLU A 809 -26.51 -4.89 -9.46
N ARG A 810 -27.06 -3.68 -9.27
CA ARG A 810 -28.33 -3.26 -9.91
C ARG A 810 -28.19 -3.00 -11.41
N ILE A 811 -26.97 -2.74 -11.90
CA ILE A 811 -26.75 -2.34 -13.30
C ILE A 811 -27.09 -3.48 -14.26
N LEU A 812 -26.66 -4.72 -13.97
CA LEU A 812 -26.91 -5.84 -14.87
C LEU A 812 -28.41 -6.17 -15.03
N PRO A 813 -29.21 -6.30 -13.95
CA PRO A 813 -30.65 -6.47 -14.08
C PRO A 813 -31.33 -5.38 -14.91
N ILE A 814 -30.85 -4.13 -14.78
CA ILE A 814 -31.37 -3.00 -15.58
C ILE A 814 -31.01 -3.19 -17.06
N LEU A 815 -29.77 -3.55 -17.38
CA LEU A 815 -29.37 -3.81 -18.77
C LEU A 815 -30.20 -4.95 -19.38
N GLU A 816 -30.45 -6.02 -18.63
CA GLU A 816 -31.30 -7.13 -19.09
C GLU A 816 -32.73 -6.70 -19.38
N GLU A 817 -33.30 -5.84 -18.53
CA GLU A 817 -34.63 -5.27 -18.75
C GLU A 817 -34.66 -4.33 -19.96
N ILE A 818 -33.61 -3.53 -20.18
CA ILE A 818 -33.46 -2.67 -21.38
C ILE A 818 -33.39 -3.54 -22.63
N TRP A 819 -32.58 -4.59 -22.65
CA TRP A 819 -32.48 -5.51 -23.79
C TRP A 819 -33.81 -6.20 -24.09
N ARG A 820 -34.55 -6.61 -23.05
CA ARG A 820 -35.88 -7.19 -23.19
C ARG A 820 -36.90 -6.17 -23.72
N GLY A 821 -36.92 -4.96 -23.16
CA GLY A 821 -37.81 -3.88 -23.58
C GLY A 821 -37.65 -3.52 -25.06
N ARG A 822 -36.39 -3.44 -25.53
CA ARG A 822 -36.06 -3.20 -26.95
C ARG A 822 -36.55 -4.31 -27.90
N GLN A 823 -36.70 -5.55 -27.42
CA GLN A 823 -37.18 -6.67 -28.24
C GLN A 823 -38.70 -6.76 -28.29
N VAL A 824 -39.38 -6.40 -27.20
CA VAL A 824 -40.82 -6.60 -27.03
C VAL A 824 -41.63 -5.36 -27.42
N THR A 825 -41.10 -4.17 -27.20
CA THR A 825 -41.80 -2.90 -27.38
C THR A 825 -41.21 -2.13 -28.55
N THR A 826 -42.01 -1.84 -29.57
CA THR A 826 -41.57 -1.10 -30.77
C THR A 826 -41.18 0.34 -30.49
N ASP A 827 -41.76 0.95 -29.45
CA ASP A 827 -41.55 2.34 -29.05
C ASP A 827 -40.68 2.48 -27.78
N PHE A 828 -39.81 1.51 -27.49
CA PHE A 828 -38.92 1.60 -26.33
C PHE A 828 -37.93 2.75 -26.48
N THR A 829 -37.94 3.69 -25.54
CA THR A 829 -37.18 4.94 -25.60
C THR A 829 -36.07 5.03 -24.56
N TRP A 830 -35.20 6.04 -24.70
CA TRP A 830 -34.22 6.36 -23.67
C TRP A 830 -34.89 6.77 -22.34
N LYS A 831 -36.08 7.40 -22.39
CA LYS A 831 -36.85 7.76 -21.19
C LYS A 831 -37.22 6.54 -20.35
N ASP A 832 -37.54 5.42 -20.99
CA ASP A 832 -37.82 4.15 -20.30
C ASP A 832 -36.59 3.61 -19.57
N CYS A 833 -35.39 3.84 -20.11
CA CYS A 833 -34.14 3.48 -19.42
C CYS A 833 -33.94 4.28 -18.14
N LEU A 834 -34.26 5.59 -18.16
CA LEU A 834 -34.12 6.47 -16.99
C LEU A 834 -35.00 6.02 -15.83
N GLU A 835 -36.23 5.56 -16.14
CA GLU A 835 -37.16 5.01 -15.16
C GLU A 835 -36.59 3.76 -14.46
N LEU A 836 -35.86 2.92 -15.18
CA LEU A 836 -35.19 1.73 -14.64
C LEU A 836 -33.93 2.08 -13.82
N THR A 837 -33.21 3.14 -14.20
CA THR A 837 -31.99 3.60 -13.51
C THR A 837 -32.22 4.59 -12.39
N LYS A 838 -33.48 4.81 -11.97
CA LYS A 838 -33.75 5.65 -10.81
C LYS A 838 -32.88 5.21 -9.64
N ASP A 839 -32.04 6.14 -9.21
CA ASP A 839 -31.16 6.02 -8.04
C ASP A 839 -29.92 5.13 -8.23
N VAL A 840 -29.54 4.86 -9.47
CA VAL A 840 -28.25 4.23 -9.79
C VAL A 840 -27.23 5.31 -10.12
N LEU A 841 -26.10 5.27 -9.42
CA LEU A 841 -24.96 6.14 -9.68
C LEU A 841 -23.90 5.35 -10.46
N LEU A 842 -23.33 5.97 -11.49
CA LEU A 842 -22.43 5.34 -12.45
C LEU A 842 -20.95 5.73 -12.21
N PHE A 843 -20.41 5.46 -11.01
CA PHE A 843 -18.98 5.65 -10.73
C PHE A 843 -18.27 4.35 -10.40
#